data_AF-A0A4Y2UNT4-F1
#
_entry.id   AF-A0A4Y2UNT4-F1
#
_cell.length_a   1.000
_cell.length_b   1.000
_cell.length_c   1.000
_cell.angle_alpha   90.00
_cell.angle_beta   90.00
_cell.angle_gamma   90.00
#
_symmetry.space_group_name_H-M   'P 1'
#
loop_
_entity.id
_entity.type
_entity.pdbx_description
1 polymer ?
#
loop_
_entity_poly.entity_id
_entity_poly.type
_entity_poly.pdbx_seq_one_letter_code
_entity_poly.pdbx_strand_id
1 'polypeptide(L)'
;MSDLKDILNSYQPACVALQETNLKPENSFRLHGYTVFRKDHPAHRASGGVALLISNNIPSSLLTLNTPFQAIAAQIFTHKLITVCSLYLPPNTHIDQTNLNNLMLQLPEPFVILGDLNGHSQIWGSDDTNFRGRQIEKLLHDHNLCLLNTDEITHFHTPTRTFHSIDLAICSPSLLPFFSLQTDPDLHNSDHFPIILTDNRHSHLHTVFSRFKYVLANWTKFSSTACITETMVCDNPIDTAVNQITETLIAAAENSIPKTKNNFRRQRKVWWNSDCREAYKNQRKAWGRFRRYPTTANLILYKQAKAYSRRIQRRSQRESWERYVSSLNSTISSKKLWEKVKKASGIFTDHNINILYQNGIPVTSLQDIANCIASTLSQTSNSNTYPSSFQNHKKLAEKQKLNFKSNSYAPYNTDFTFHELKVCLSEVKKTSPGPDNISYQMIKHLSNSSLQNLLHLYNRIWHEHCFPSSWQQAIIIPIPKPGKDPSNPLNYRPIALTNCLCKLMEKMVNRRLAYYLEHNKILSPFQSGFRPGRCTIDNLLALETDIRTTFLKRQHLVAIFFDIEKAYDRTWRYGILQDLFNCNLRGNLPIFIQNFLRLRQFRVKVGYQLSDLFIQEEGVPQGSVLSVTLFALKINSIFKHLQPSIKSFLYVDDLYISCSGDNMAFIERQLQIAVNKLTQWSILNGFTFSTSKTSCVHFCRKRRLHPEPQIKLYGQVINVVSEVKFLGIIFDKKLTFLPHVLQLRKKLDRALNILKVLSNTSWGASRLSLLRVYRAAILSKIDYGCTIYGSARQSVLQKLNTIHHSALRLSSGAFRTSPVESLYVECHEPSLEHRRQMLTLHYFSKILTNPNHPYFNYKQSRFLQRLQDARPSVVPSFFTRAAGFLHDLNLDTAQLLPNPVILLTPWIPHGLKFLNPFENYDKTNTASDIYLQLFTHHRELYHHFIPVFTDGSKTTTQTSFACVFINSTLSFQLHPSCSIFTAEIRAILHSLSEISNYPADNYIIYSDSLSVLQALSSLHRHSHPLAFSILDLHDRLVSKGFSILLCWVPSHVGISGNEIADIAAKNASAVLDNSTPLTDFKHYINLALHSRWENHWNSQSMNKLRSIKPVVESWPTLNNRKADTIVTRLRVGHTRYTHRHLLMGAQAPMCTQCNCIMSVLHILCECPNFNSLRLRYFQSNAISLTDLLGKTPHVHLLPFLKSIGFYPLI
;
A
#
# COMPACT_ATOMS: atom_id res chain seq x y z
N MET A 1 -31.86 0.29 5.56
CA MET A 1 -30.45 0.57 5.96
C MET A 1 -30.29 1.87 6.74
N SER A 2 -30.86 3.02 6.32
CA SER A 2 -30.82 4.27 7.10
C SER A 2 -31.45 4.09 8.49
N ASP A 3 -32.62 3.48 8.55
CA ASP A 3 -33.41 3.35 9.78
C ASP A 3 -32.78 2.33 10.73
N LEU A 4 -32.25 1.24 10.20
CA LEU A 4 -31.39 0.29 10.94
C LEU A 4 -30.20 1.00 11.62
N LYS A 5 -29.57 2.01 11.00
CA LYS A 5 -28.47 2.75 11.65
C LYS A 5 -28.95 3.57 12.84
N ASP A 6 -30.18 4.06 12.84
CA ASP A 6 -30.73 4.77 13.98
C ASP A 6 -30.96 3.81 15.14
N ILE A 7 -31.59 2.65 14.87
CA ILE A 7 -31.80 1.58 15.85
C ILE A 7 -30.45 1.19 16.49
N LEU A 8 -29.42 0.94 15.68
CA LEU A 8 -28.08 0.62 16.20
C LEU A 8 -27.42 1.74 17.00
N ASN A 9 -27.67 3.00 16.65
CA ASN A 9 -27.13 4.15 17.39
C ASN A 9 -27.84 4.36 18.74
N SER A 10 -29.14 4.05 18.80
CA SER A 10 -29.97 4.17 19.99
C SER A 10 -29.70 3.04 20.98
N TYR A 11 -29.72 1.79 20.51
CA TYR A 11 -29.70 0.60 21.37
C TYR A 11 -28.33 -0.07 21.50
N GLN A 12 -27.40 0.13 20.54
CA GLN A 12 -26.08 -0.50 20.52
C GLN A 12 -26.09 -2.02 20.75
N PRO A 13 -26.93 -2.78 20.03
CA PRO A 13 -27.17 -4.19 20.33
C PRO A 13 -25.94 -5.07 20.12
N ALA A 14 -25.81 -6.12 20.92
CA ALA A 14 -24.81 -7.17 20.73
C ALA A 14 -25.00 -7.92 19.40
N CYS A 15 -26.27 -8.22 19.07
CA CYS A 15 -26.69 -8.92 17.88
C CYS A 15 -28.04 -8.37 17.38
N VAL A 16 -28.26 -8.33 16.06
CA VAL A 16 -29.56 -8.02 15.45
C VAL A 16 -29.94 -9.14 14.48
N ALA A 17 -31.14 -9.70 14.66
CA ALA A 17 -31.75 -10.61 13.71
C ALA A 17 -32.63 -9.82 12.72
N LEU A 18 -32.52 -10.13 11.43
CA LEU A 18 -33.33 -9.55 10.36
C LEU A 18 -33.97 -10.66 9.55
N GLN A 19 -35.28 -10.55 9.37
CA GLN A 19 -36.09 -11.40 8.49
C GLN A 19 -36.47 -10.60 7.23
N GLU A 20 -36.88 -11.30 6.18
CA GLU A 20 -37.27 -10.72 4.90
C GLU A 20 -36.26 -9.70 4.33
N THR A 21 -34.98 -10.07 4.35
CA THR A 21 -33.92 -9.16 3.88
C THR A 21 -34.08 -8.76 2.41
N ASN A 22 -34.75 -9.59 1.60
CA ASN A 22 -34.99 -9.41 0.17
C ASN A 22 -33.70 -9.10 -0.59
N LEU A 23 -32.60 -9.75 -0.21
CA LEU A 23 -31.30 -9.64 -0.85
C LEU A 23 -31.04 -10.82 -1.78
N LYS A 24 -30.36 -10.55 -2.89
CA LYS A 24 -29.78 -11.57 -3.78
C LYS A 24 -28.34 -11.88 -3.35
N PRO A 25 -27.80 -13.05 -3.75
CA PRO A 25 -26.39 -13.39 -3.55
C PRO A 25 -25.42 -12.32 -4.07
N GLU A 26 -25.79 -11.63 -5.16
CA GLU A 26 -24.98 -10.57 -5.78
C GLU A 26 -25.00 -9.24 -5.02
N ASN A 27 -25.96 -9.01 -4.13
CA ASN A 27 -26.04 -7.77 -3.39
C ASN A 27 -24.96 -7.70 -2.30
N SER A 28 -24.24 -6.60 -2.20
CA SER A 28 -23.30 -6.36 -1.10
C SER A 28 -24.00 -5.64 0.06
N PHE A 29 -24.08 -6.28 1.22
CA PHE A 29 -24.60 -5.68 2.46
C PHE A 29 -23.50 -5.69 3.54
N ARG A 30 -23.10 -4.51 4.01
CA ARG A 30 -22.09 -4.32 5.06
C ARG A 30 -22.47 -3.17 5.96
N LEU A 31 -22.17 -3.29 7.25
CA LEU A 31 -22.48 -2.27 8.23
C LEU A 31 -21.29 -2.03 9.15
N HIS A 32 -20.94 -0.75 9.36
CA HIS A 32 -19.74 -0.43 10.12
C HIS A 32 -19.91 -0.83 11.59
N GLY A 33 -18.94 -1.59 12.10
CA GLY A 33 -18.95 -2.08 13.49
C GLY A 33 -19.71 -3.38 13.70
N TYR A 34 -20.30 -3.96 12.65
CA TYR A 34 -21.06 -5.21 12.73
C TYR A 34 -20.64 -6.18 11.62
N THR A 35 -20.56 -7.46 11.98
CA THR A 35 -20.35 -8.59 11.10
C THR A 35 -21.70 -9.11 10.63
N VAL A 36 -21.85 -9.30 9.33
CA VAL A 36 -23.11 -9.73 8.73
C VAL A 36 -22.99 -11.19 8.29
N PHE A 37 -23.81 -12.04 8.90
CA PHE A 37 -24.10 -13.38 8.42
C PHE A 37 -25.48 -13.37 7.76
N ARG A 38 -25.67 -14.03 6.61
CA ARG A 38 -26.98 -14.08 5.94
C ARG A 38 -27.19 -15.36 5.14
N LYS A 39 -28.46 -15.74 4.96
CA LYS A 39 -28.93 -16.79 4.06
C LYS A 39 -29.94 -16.16 3.10
N ASP A 40 -29.55 -16.02 1.84
CA ASP A 40 -30.40 -15.45 0.79
C ASP A 40 -31.31 -16.57 0.21
N HIS A 41 -32.51 -16.20 -0.24
CA HIS A 41 -33.43 -17.16 -0.88
C HIS A 41 -32.95 -17.51 -2.30
N PRO A 42 -32.98 -18.79 -2.74
CA PRO A 42 -32.38 -19.23 -4.00
C PRO A 42 -33.10 -18.78 -5.29
N ALA A 43 -34.23 -18.07 -5.21
CA ALA A 43 -34.99 -17.65 -6.39
C ALA A 43 -34.35 -16.47 -7.15
N HIS A 44 -34.63 -16.38 -8.46
CA HIS A 44 -34.20 -15.25 -9.31
C HIS A 44 -34.79 -13.89 -8.88
N ARG A 45 -35.95 -13.91 -8.21
CA ARG A 45 -36.58 -12.73 -7.60
C ARG A 45 -36.12 -12.61 -6.15
N ALA A 46 -35.81 -11.39 -5.72
CA ALA A 46 -35.54 -11.11 -4.32
C ALA A 46 -36.83 -11.30 -3.51
N SER A 47 -36.89 -12.36 -2.71
CA SER A 47 -38.02 -12.70 -1.84
C SER A 47 -37.51 -13.39 -0.57
N GLY A 48 -37.93 -12.96 0.61
CA GLY A 48 -37.49 -13.54 1.89
C GLY A 48 -36.01 -13.27 2.22
N GLY A 49 -35.37 -14.20 2.92
CA GLY A 49 -33.98 -14.20 3.35
C GLY A 49 -33.80 -13.73 4.79
N VAL A 50 -32.80 -14.26 5.48
CA VAL A 50 -32.50 -13.93 6.90
C VAL A 50 -31.06 -13.46 7.08
N ALA A 51 -30.82 -12.63 8.09
CA ALA A 51 -29.49 -12.16 8.45
C ALA A 51 -29.31 -11.95 9.96
N LEU A 52 -28.07 -12.15 10.43
CA LEU A 52 -27.59 -11.78 11.75
C LEU A 52 -26.49 -10.72 11.62
N LEU A 53 -26.63 -9.62 12.37
CA LEU A 53 -25.62 -8.57 12.52
C LEU A 53 -25.03 -8.63 13.92
N ILE A 54 -23.79 -9.07 14.06
CA ILE A 54 -23.12 -9.22 15.36
C ILE A 54 -22.07 -8.11 15.53
N SER A 55 -22.04 -7.46 16.69
CA SER A 55 -21.05 -6.42 16.99
C SER A 55 -19.62 -6.98 16.86
N ASN A 56 -18.74 -6.25 16.16
CA ASN A 56 -17.36 -6.70 15.92
C ASN A 56 -16.52 -6.85 17.20
N ASN A 57 -16.98 -6.27 18.31
CA ASN A 57 -16.34 -6.37 19.62
C ASN A 57 -16.72 -7.65 20.37
N ILE A 58 -17.67 -8.43 19.86
CA ILE A 58 -18.20 -9.64 20.47
C ILE A 58 -17.60 -10.86 19.75
N PRO A 59 -16.96 -11.79 20.48
CA PRO A 59 -16.54 -13.07 19.92
C PRO A 59 -17.74 -13.81 19.33
N SER A 60 -17.63 -14.21 18.06
CA SER A 60 -18.69 -14.97 17.39
C SER A 60 -18.19 -16.02 16.42
N SER A 61 -19.04 -17.02 16.15
CA SER A 61 -18.86 -18.04 15.10
C SER A 61 -20.20 -18.34 14.42
N LEU A 62 -20.16 -18.58 13.11
CA LEU A 62 -21.34 -18.97 12.33
C LEU A 62 -21.62 -20.47 12.51
N LEU A 63 -22.87 -20.83 12.73
CA LEU A 63 -23.31 -22.22 12.81
C LEU A 63 -23.82 -22.68 11.43
N THR A 64 -23.41 -23.88 11.00
CA THR A 64 -23.90 -24.46 9.75
C THR A 64 -25.19 -25.24 10.02
N LEU A 65 -26.31 -24.78 9.45
CA LEU A 65 -27.61 -25.42 9.59
C LEU A 65 -27.97 -26.20 8.32
N ASN A 66 -28.29 -27.48 8.46
CA ASN A 66 -28.92 -28.29 7.43
C ASN A 66 -30.44 -28.24 7.59
N THR A 67 -31.06 -27.19 7.06
CA THR A 67 -32.50 -26.98 7.13
C THR A 67 -33.04 -26.37 5.82
N PRO A 68 -34.21 -26.82 5.34
CA PRO A 68 -34.89 -26.19 4.22
C PRO A 68 -35.43 -24.81 4.56
N PHE A 69 -35.54 -24.46 5.85
CA PHE A 69 -36.06 -23.17 6.28
C PHE A 69 -35.07 -22.02 6.03
N GLN A 70 -35.64 -20.82 6.01
CA GLN A 70 -34.88 -19.59 5.99
C GLN A 70 -34.41 -19.29 7.42
N ALA A 71 -33.36 -20.01 7.82
CA ALA A 71 -32.77 -19.92 9.14
C ALA A 71 -31.26 -19.69 9.05
N ILE A 72 -30.73 -18.87 9.95
CA ILE A 72 -29.30 -18.71 10.15
C ILE A 72 -29.02 -18.57 11.65
N ALA A 73 -28.02 -19.29 12.14
CA ALA A 73 -27.63 -19.24 13.55
C ALA A 73 -26.15 -18.92 13.71
N ALA A 74 -25.82 -18.19 14.77
CA ALA A 74 -24.45 -17.91 15.16
C ALA A 74 -24.33 -17.98 16.68
N GLN A 75 -23.19 -18.49 17.17
CA GLN A 75 -22.87 -18.43 18.58
C GLN A 75 -22.19 -17.10 18.87
N ILE A 76 -22.63 -16.43 19.95
CA ILE A 76 -22.06 -15.18 20.43
C ILE A 76 -21.69 -15.31 21.90
N PHE A 77 -20.58 -14.68 22.29
CA PHE A 77 -20.16 -14.61 23.69
C PHE A 77 -20.43 -13.23 24.26
N THR A 78 -21.44 -13.12 25.13
CA THR A 78 -21.70 -11.90 25.91
C THR A 78 -21.13 -12.09 27.33
N HIS A 79 -22.02 -12.50 28.22
CA HIS A 79 -21.88 -13.23 29.46
C HIS A 79 -21.35 -14.68 29.54
N LYS A 80 -21.91 -15.47 28.63
CA LYS A 80 -21.87 -16.91 28.43
C LYS A 80 -22.07 -17.09 26.92
N LEU A 81 -21.74 -18.28 26.43
CA LEU A 81 -22.00 -18.62 25.05
C LEU A 81 -23.50 -18.81 24.84
N ILE A 82 -24.09 -18.05 23.92
CA ILE A 82 -25.50 -18.16 23.54
C ILE A 82 -25.57 -18.33 22.04
N THR A 83 -26.41 -19.26 21.57
CA THR A 83 -26.72 -19.40 20.14
C THR A 83 -27.89 -18.49 19.79
N VAL A 84 -27.70 -17.57 18.82
CA VAL A 84 -28.79 -16.75 18.30
C VAL A 84 -29.17 -17.25 16.91
N CYS A 85 -30.44 -17.60 16.73
CA CYS A 85 -30.99 -18.06 15.46
C CYS A 85 -31.99 -17.03 14.93
N SER A 86 -31.77 -16.51 13.72
CA SER A 86 -32.78 -15.76 12.98
C SER A 86 -33.56 -16.74 12.10
N LEU A 87 -34.87 -16.83 12.29
CA LEU A 87 -35.77 -17.71 11.56
C LEU A 87 -36.84 -16.89 10.84
N TYR A 88 -37.17 -17.27 9.61
CA TYR A 88 -38.31 -16.71 8.88
C TYR A 88 -39.14 -17.84 8.27
N LEU A 89 -40.44 -17.83 8.57
CA LEU A 89 -41.41 -18.80 8.08
C LEU A 89 -42.47 -18.08 7.22
N PRO A 90 -42.44 -18.19 5.88
CA PRO A 90 -43.36 -17.46 5.00
C PRO A 90 -44.83 -17.83 5.25
N PRO A 91 -45.80 -16.89 5.17
CA PRO A 91 -47.19 -17.13 5.61
C PRO A 91 -47.94 -18.21 4.79
N ASN A 92 -47.61 -18.38 3.51
CA ASN A 92 -48.32 -19.30 2.59
C ASN A 92 -47.55 -20.59 2.25
N THR A 93 -46.51 -20.94 3.02
CA THR A 93 -45.76 -22.19 2.82
C THR A 93 -46.19 -23.26 3.81
N HIS A 94 -46.40 -24.49 3.33
CA HIS A 94 -46.57 -25.64 4.21
C HIS A 94 -45.26 -25.94 4.95
N ILE A 95 -45.33 -26.05 6.28
CA ILE A 95 -44.18 -26.27 7.14
C ILE A 95 -44.32 -27.64 7.79
N ASP A 96 -43.35 -28.50 7.54
CA ASP A 96 -43.29 -29.83 8.13
C ASP A 96 -42.73 -29.77 9.56
N GLN A 97 -43.44 -30.38 10.51
CA GLN A 97 -43.06 -30.43 11.92
C GLN A 97 -41.73 -31.16 12.12
N THR A 98 -41.45 -32.20 11.33
CA THR A 98 -40.20 -32.98 11.43
C THR A 98 -39.00 -32.08 11.12
N ASN A 99 -39.10 -31.23 10.10
CA ASN A 99 -38.07 -30.26 9.77
C ASN A 99 -37.89 -29.18 10.85
N LEU A 100 -38.97 -28.76 11.54
CA LEU A 100 -38.89 -27.80 12.67
C LEU A 100 -38.18 -28.44 13.86
N ASN A 101 -38.53 -29.68 14.21
CA ASN A 101 -37.87 -30.45 15.26
C ASN A 101 -36.39 -30.65 14.94
N ASN A 102 -36.05 -31.00 13.69
CA ASN A 102 -34.67 -31.13 13.24
C ASN A 102 -33.88 -29.83 13.31
N LEU A 103 -34.52 -28.66 13.17
CA LEU A 103 -33.85 -27.38 13.37
C LEU A 103 -33.49 -27.17 14.86
N MET A 104 -34.38 -27.51 15.79
CA MET A 104 -34.13 -27.37 17.22
C MET A 104 -32.94 -28.24 17.66
N LEU A 105 -32.89 -29.49 17.18
CA LEU A 105 -31.77 -30.41 17.45
C LEU A 105 -30.41 -29.92 16.95
N GLN A 106 -30.38 -28.98 16.01
CA GLN A 106 -29.15 -28.40 15.48
C GLN A 106 -28.66 -27.18 16.27
N LEU A 107 -29.48 -26.59 17.14
CA LEU A 107 -29.12 -25.38 17.89
C LEU A 107 -28.48 -25.75 19.24
N PRO A 108 -27.19 -25.44 19.48
CA PRO A 108 -26.58 -25.71 20.77
C PRO A 108 -27.20 -24.84 21.87
N GLU A 109 -27.64 -25.47 22.95
CA GLU A 109 -28.13 -24.77 24.14
C GLU A 109 -27.00 -24.05 24.91
N PRO A 110 -27.28 -22.91 25.55
CA PRO A 110 -28.56 -22.20 25.53
C PRO A 110 -28.72 -21.37 24.25
N PHE A 111 -29.94 -21.33 23.70
CA PHE A 111 -30.22 -20.60 22.45
C PHE A 111 -31.43 -19.66 22.55
N VAL A 112 -31.46 -18.69 21.64
CA VAL A 112 -32.59 -17.80 21.39
C VAL A 112 -32.91 -17.83 19.90
N ILE A 113 -34.19 -18.04 19.57
CA ILE A 113 -34.74 -17.95 18.22
C ILE A 113 -35.52 -16.64 18.13
N LEU A 114 -35.19 -15.84 17.13
CA LEU A 114 -35.84 -14.58 16.80
C LEU A 114 -36.40 -14.70 15.40
N GLY A 115 -37.70 -14.53 15.22
CA GLY A 115 -38.26 -14.74 13.90
C GLY A 115 -39.66 -14.20 13.69
N ASP A 116 -39.93 -13.81 12.45
CA ASP A 116 -41.28 -13.72 11.93
C ASP A 116 -41.73 -15.13 11.55
N LEU A 117 -42.60 -15.69 12.38
CA LEU A 117 -43.08 -17.05 12.23
C LEU A 117 -44.44 -17.11 11.54
N ASN A 118 -45.13 -15.98 11.37
CA ASN A 118 -46.47 -15.88 10.77
C ASN A 118 -47.52 -16.82 11.42
N GLY A 119 -47.36 -17.14 12.71
CA GLY A 119 -48.27 -17.98 13.49
C GLY A 119 -49.13 -17.16 14.45
N HIS A 120 -50.43 -17.46 14.52
CA HIS A 120 -51.36 -16.80 15.44
C HIS A 120 -51.72 -17.75 16.58
N SER A 121 -51.59 -17.28 17.82
CA SER A 121 -52.00 -18.00 19.03
C SER A 121 -52.40 -17.02 20.12
N GLN A 122 -53.38 -17.44 20.92
CA GLN A 122 -53.78 -16.76 22.15
C GLN A 122 -52.65 -16.71 23.20
N ILE A 123 -51.67 -17.63 23.16
CA ILE A 123 -50.53 -17.66 24.11
C ILE A 123 -49.64 -16.42 24.00
N TRP A 124 -49.57 -15.79 22.83
CA TRP A 124 -48.77 -14.59 22.57
C TRP A 124 -49.61 -13.41 22.07
N GLY A 125 -50.86 -13.34 22.51
CA GLY A 125 -51.72 -12.16 22.33
C GLY A 125 -52.42 -12.04 20.97
N SER A 126 -52.62 -13.14 20.22
CA SER A 126 -53.51 -13.14 19.05
C SER A 126 -54.96 -13.44 19.46
N ASP A 127 -55.94 -12.91 18.71
CA ASP A 127 -57.37 -13.17 18.95
C ASP A 127 -57.75 -14.65 18.73
N ASP A 128 -57.07 -15.31 17.78
CA ASP A 128 -57.30 -16.69 17.38
C ASP A 128 -56.01 -17.53 17.33
N THR A 129 -56.15 -18.86 17.42
CA THR A 129 -55.04 -19.81 17.23
C THR A 129 -55.18 -20.54 15.89
N ASN A 130 -54.33 -20.19 14.92
CA ASN A 130 -54.31 -20.80 13.61
C ASN A 130 -53.46 -22.09 13.55
N PHE A 131 -53.51 -22.83 12.44
CA PHE A 131 -52.77 -24.10 12.28
C PHE A 131 -51.27 -23.95 12.58
N ARG A 132 -50.66 -22.86 12.09
CA ARG A 132 -49.23 -22.59 12.34
C ARG A 132 -48.95 -22.24 13.79
N GLY A 133 -49.83 -21.51 14.45
CA GLY A 133 -49.78 -21.28 15.89
C GLY A 133 -49.73 -22.58 16.66
N ARG A 134 -50.65 -23.52 16.38
CA ARG A 134 -50.65 -24.86 17.00
C ARG A 134 -49.35 -25.65 16.75
N GLN A 135 -48.74 -25.52 15.57
CA GLN A 135 -47.44 -26.15 15.28
C GLN A 135 -46.30 -25.56 16.14
N ILE A 136 -46.31 -24.25 16.36
CA ILE A 136 -45.33 -23.56 17.19
C ILE A 136 -45.58 -23.86 18.68
N GLU A 137 -46.84 -23.86 19.14
CA GLU A 137 -47.20 -24.30 20.50
C GLU A 137 -46.72 -25.71 20.78
N LYS A 138 -46.96 -26.63 19.82
CA LYS A 138 -46.44 -28.00 19.89
C LYS A 138 -44.91 -28.02 19.94
N LEU A 139 -44.22 -27.18 19.17
CA LEU A 139 -42.76 -27.07 19.21
C LEU A 139 -42.25 -26.58 20.58
N LEU A 140 -42.95 -25.59 21.19
CA LEU A 140 -42.62 -25.09 22.52
C LEU A 140 -42.75 -26.20 23.58
N HIS A 141 -43.82 -26.99 23.50
CA HIS A 141 -44.07 -28.10 24.42
C HIS A 141 -43.09 -29.27 24.20
N ASP A 142 -42.93 -29.74 22.95
CA ASP A 142 -42.12 -30.93 22.62
C ASP A 142 -40.63 -30.74 22.94
N HIS A 143 -40.11 -29.50 22.90
CA HIS A 143 -38.69 -29.18 23.17
C HIS A 143 -38.48 -28.38 24.47
N ASN A 144 -39.49 -28.27 25.34
CA ASN A 144 -39.44 -27.50 26.59
C ASN A 144 -38.89 -26.07 26.42
N LEU A 145 -39.36 -25.35 25.39
CA LEU A 145 -38.89 -23.99 25.10
C LEU A 145 -39.77 -22.95 25.79
N CYS A 146 -39.17 -21.80 26.13
CA CYS A 146 -39.86 -20.69 26.76
C CYS A 146 -40.10 -19.56 25.75
N LEU A 147 -41.30 -18.97 25.81
CA LEU A 147 -41.65 -17.79 25.03
C LEU A 147 -41.33 -16.52 25.84
N LEU A 148 -40.66 -15.55 25.20
CA LEU A 148 -40.32 -14.26 25.80
C LEU A 148 -41.33 -13.15 25.46
N ASN A 149 -42.23 -13.39 24.51
CA ASN A 149 -43.25 -12.45 24.11
C ASN A 149 -44.25 -12.18 25.25
N THR A 150 -44.73 -10.95 25.28
CA THR A 150 -45.87 -10.49 26.08
C THR A 150 -47.04 -10.18 25.13
N ASP A 151 -48.15 -9.63 25.64
CA ASP A 151 -49.29 -9.17 24.83
C ASP A 151 -48.98 -7.91 23.98
N GLU A 152 -47.70 -7.54 23.84
CA GLU A 152 -47.29 -6.43 22.99
C GLU A 152 -47.41 -6.78 21.49
N ILE A 153 -47.96 -5.84 20.73
CA ILE A 153 -48.15 -5.95 19.28
C ILE A 153 -46.81 -5.84 18.55
N THR A 154 -46.54 -6.78 17.64
CA THR A 154 -45.27 -6.82 16.89
C THR A 154 -45.39 -6.41 15.42
N HIS A 155 -46.59 -6.43 14.84
CA HIS A 155 -46.81 -6.20 13.41
C HIS A 155 -48.08 -5.39 13.12
N PHE A 156 -48.02 -4.52 12.11
CA PHE A 156 -49.14 -3.76 11.57
C PHE A 156 -49.48 -4.20 10.14
N HIS A 157 -50.60 -4.92 9.99
CA HIS A 157 -51.06 -5.38 8.68
C HIS A 157 -51.76 -4.25 7.92
N THR A 158 -51.02 -3.65 6.98
CA THR A 158 -51.49 -2.48 6.22
C THR A 158 -52.81 -2.68 5.45
N PRO A 159 -53.07 -3.84 4.80
CA PRO A 159 -54.32 -4.05 4.05
C PRO A 159 -55.58 -4.02 4.91
N THR A 160 -55.60 -4.77 6.01
CA THR A 160 -56.76 -4.87 6.93
C THR A 160 -56.75 -3.78 7.99
N ARG A 161 -55.61 -3.09 8.17
CA ARG A 161 -55.38 -2.05 9.18
C ARG A 161 -55.46 -2.59 10.61
N THR A 162 -55.15 -3.87 10.79
CA THR A 162 -55.13 -4.57 12.08
C THR A 162 -53.71 -4.74 12.60
N PHE A 163 -53.62 -5.03 13.89
CA PHE A 163 -52.38 -5.28 14.59
C PHE A 163 -52.31 -6.76 14.96
N HIS A 164 -51.14 -7.37 14.81
CA HIS A 164 -50.93 -8.78 15.09
C HIS A 164 -49.59 -9.00 15.81
N SER A 165 -49.48 -10.13 16.50
CA SER A 165 -48.26 -10.58 17.17
C SER A 165 -47.77 -11.86 16.51
N ILE A 166 -46.96 -11.69 15.45
CA ILE A 166 -46.45 -12.79 14.61
C ILE A 166 -44.93 -12.97 14.70
N ASP A 167 -44.25 -12.00 15.31
CA ASP A 167 -42.80 -12.02 15.53
C ASP A 167 -42.52 -12.58 16.92
N LEU A 168 -41.90 -13.75 16.99
CA LEU A 168 -41.66 -14.45 18.26
C LEU A 168 -40.18 -14.45 18.63
N ALA A 169 -39.95 -14.32 19.94
CA ALA A 169 -38.70 -14.54 20.63
C ALA A 169 -38.85 -15.76 21.55
N ILE A 170 -38.18 -16.85 21.19
CA ILE A 170 -38.24 -18.13 21.90
C ILE A 170 -36.85 -18.43 22.44
N CYS A 171 -36.72 -18.93 23.67
CA CYS A 171 -35.42 -19.26 24.26
C CYS A 171 -35.43 -20.58 25.02
N SER A 172 -34.23 -21.14 25.25
CA SER A 172 -34.05 -22.23 26.21
C SER A 172 -34.42 -21.76 27.63
N PRO A 173 -34.95 -22.63 28.51
CA PRO A 173 -35.39 -22.26 29.86
C PRO A 173 -34.34 -21.54 30.70
N SER A 174 -33.06 -21.90 30.53
CA SER A 174 -31.94 -21.29 31.26
C SER A 174 -31.72 -19.80 30.95
N LEU A 175 -32.35 -19.25 29.90
CA LEU A 175 -32.22 -17.83 29.52
C LEU A 175 -33.40 -16.98 29.97
N LEU A 176 -34.57 -17.59 30.21
CA LEU A 176 -35.83 -16.89 30.51
C LEU A 176 -35.70 -15.84 31.64
N PRO A 177 -35.06 -16.13 32.81
CA PRO A 177 -35.00 -15.17 33.92
C PRO A 177 -34.17 -13.91 33.61
N PHE A 178 -33.34 -13.94 32.57
CA PHE A 178 -32.35 -12.90 32.30
C PHE A 178 -32.75 -11.95 31.18
N PHE A 179 -33.77 -12.28 30.39
CA PHE A 179 -34.20 -11.45 29.27
C PHE A 179 -35.51 -10.73 29.61
N SER A 180 -35.56 -9.44 29.25
CA SER A 180 -36.81 -8.69 29.14
C SER A 180 -37.06 -8.33 27.67
N LEU A 181 -38.32 -8.37 27.24
CA LEU A 181 -38.75 -8.03 25.89
C LEU A 181 -39.58 -6.74 25.92
N GLN A 182 -39.30 -5.84 24.99
CA GLN A 182 -40.12 -4.65 24.73
C GLN A 182 -40.16 -4.36 23.22
N THR A 183 -41.26 -3.80 22.74
CA THR A 183 -41.43 -3.34 21.35
C THR A 183 -41.13 -1.85 21.22
N ASP A 184 -40.39 -1.46 20.17
CA ASP A 184 -40.19 -0.04 19.86
C ASP A 184 -41.51 0.57 19.35
N PRO A 185 -41.96 1.72 19.88
CA PRO A 185 -43.22 2.33 19.46
C PRO A 185 -43.23 2.92 18.03
N ASP A 186 -42.07 3.00 17.37
CA ASP A 186 -41.91 3.46 15.98
C ASP A 186 -41.66 2.28 15.02
N LEU A 187 -42.40 2.23 13.92
CA LEU A 187 -42.24 1.22 12.87
C LEU A 187 -40.95 1.39 12.05
N HIS A 188 -40.25 2.52 12.16
CA HIS A 188 -38.99 2.75 11.43
C HIS A 188 -39.08 2.52 9.91
N ASN A 189 -40.22 2.90 9.30
CA ASN A 189 -40.60 2.66 7.90
C ASN A 189 -40.86 1.20 7.49
N SER A 190 -40.84 0.26 8.43
CA SER A 190 -41.34 -1.11 8.32
C SER A 190 -42.87 -1.17 8.52
N ASP A 191 -43.42 -2.38 8.42
CA ASP A 191 -44.72 -2.85 8.92
C ASP A 191 -44.57 -3.66 10.23
N HIS A 192 -43.38 -4.12 10.56
CA HIS A 192 -43.04 -4.74 11.85
C HIS A 192 -42.41 -3.74 12.84
N PHE A 193 -42.80 -3.82 14.11
CA PHE A 193 -42.17 -3.11 15.22
C PHE A 193 -40.87 -3.83 15.63
N PRO A 194 -39.75 -3.10 15.81
CA PRO A 194 -38.54 -3.70 16.36
C PRO A 194 -38.77 -4.31 17.74
N ILE A 195 -38.44 -5.58 17.89
CA ILE A 195 -38.39 -6.25 19.20
C ILE A 195 -37.01 -6.06 19.81
N ILE A 196 -36.98 -5.55 21.05
CA ILE A 196 -35.75 -5.29 21.81
C ILE A 196 -35.69 -6.26 22.99
N LEU A 197 -34.74 -7.19 22.92
CA LEU A 197 -34.38 -8.06 24.04
C LEU A 197 -33.24 -7.43 24.85
N THR A 198 -33.48 -7.21 26.14
CA THR A 198 -32.49 -6.67 27.07
C THR A 198 -32.04 -7.77 28.03
N ASP A 199 -30.72 -7.99 28.09
CA ASP A 199 -30.11 -8.87 29.08
C ASP A 199 -29.94 -8.11 30.40
N ASN A 200 -30.67 -8.51 31.42
CA ASN A 200 -30.73 -7.83 32.72
C ASN A 200 -29.51 -8.13 33.62
N ARG A 201 -28.59 -8.99 33.17
CA ARG A 201 -27.34 -9.24 33.91
C ARG A 201 -26.41 -8.03 33.77
N HIS A 202 -25.98 -7.46 34.90
CA HIS A 202 -25.08 -6.30 34.92
C HIS A 202 -23.84 -6.54 34.04
N SER A 203 -23.73 -5.81 32.94
CA SER A 203 -22.54 -5.81 32.10
C SER A 203 -21.69 -4.58 32.44
N HIS A 204 -20.49 -4.82 32.99
CA HIS A 204 -19.50 -3.77 33.15
C HIS A 204 -19.20 -3.15 31.78
N LEU A 205 -19.57 -1.87 31.62
CA LEU A 205 -19.25 -1.08 30.44
C LEU A 205 -17.75 -1.21 30.14
N HIS A 206 -17.44 -1.80 28.99
CA HIS A 206 -16.08 -2.05 28.55
C HIS A 206 -15.25 -0.76 28.52
N THR A 207 -14.20 -0.69 29.33
CA THR A 207 -13.21 0.40 29.30
C THR A 207 -12.39 0.31 28.00
N VAL A 208 -12.77 1.10 27.00
CA VAL A 208 -11.98 1.23 25.77
C VAL A 208 -10.73 2.07 26.07
N PHE A 209 -9.55 1.56 25.72
CA PHE A 209 -8.29 2.28 25.89
C PHE A 209 -8.30 3.66 25.20
N SER A 210 -7.93 4.69 25.96
CA SER A 210 -7.72 6.04 25.46
C SER A 210 -6.42 6.14 24.65
N ARG A 211 -6.42 6.91 23.56
CA ARG A 211 -5.24 7.13 22.70
C ARG A 211 -4.90 8.61 22.60
N PHE A 212 -3.61 8.95 22.56
CA PHE A 212 -3.14 10.31 22.34
C PHE A 212 -3.52 10.86 20.96
N LYS A 213 -3.96 12.12 20.89
CA LYS A 213 -4.29 12.84 19.66
C LYS A 213 -3.17 13.80 19.28
N TYR A 214 -2.14 13.29 18.63
CA TYR A 214 -0.97 14.08 18.20
C TYR A 214 -1.27 15.30 17.30
N VAL A 215 -2.42 15.35 16.63
CA VAL A 215 -2.84 16.51 15.83
C VAL A 215 -3.22 17.72 16.70
N LEU A 216 -3.65 17.47 17.94
CA LEU A 216 -4.03 18.49 18.91
C LEU A 216 -2.96 18.66 20.01
N ALA A 217 -1.77 18.10 19.80
CA ALA A 217 -0.68 18.17 20.77
C ALA A 217 -0.10 19.58 20.85
N ASN A 218 0.14 20.06 22.07
CA ASN A 218 0.95 21.24 22.30
C ASN A 218 2.44 20.83 22.35
N TRP A 219 3.11 20.83 21.20
CA TRP A 219 4.49 20.37 21.08
C TRP A 219 5.52 21.27 21.76
N THR A 220 5.26 22.57 21.89
CA THR A 220 6.14 23.48 22.63
C THR A 220 6.12 23.15 24.11
N LYS A 221 4.92 22.97 24.69
CA LYS A 221 4.76 22.50 26.08
C LYS A 221 5.35 21.11 26.28
N PHE A 222 5.10 20.18 25.35
CA PHE A 222 5.70 18.84 25.42
C PHE A 222 7.23 18.92 25.48
N SER A 223 7.84 19.66 24.55
CA SER A 223 9.30 19.79 24.46
C SER A 223 9.93 20.46 25.69
N SER A 224 9.23 21.38 26.36
CA SER A 224 9.74 22.03 27.57
C SER A 224 9.62 21.13 28.80
N THR A 225 8.62 20.26 28.88
CA THR A 225 8.40 19.37 30.02
C THR A 225 9.06 17.99 29.88
N ALA A 226 9.29 17.53 28.66
CA ALA A 226 9.93 16.24 28.35
C ALA A 226 11.47 16.34 28.47
N CYS A 227 11.96 16.82 29.62
CA CYS A 227 13.38 17.06 29.86
C CYS A 227 14.06 15.79 30.40
N ILE A 228 14.84 15.13 29.55
CA ILE A 228 15.75 14.06 29.99
C ILE A 228 17.03 14.73 30.51
N THR A 229 17.36 14.56 31.79
CA THR A 229 18.54 15.15 32.41
C THR A 229 19.72 14.19 32.42
N GLU A 230 20.92 14.72 32.64
CA GLU A 230 22.15 13.93 32.76
C GLU A 230 22.09 12.98 33.96
N THR A 231 21.60 13.45 35.12
CA THR A 231 21.44 12.65 36.34
C THR A 231 20.52 11.43 36.18
N MET A 232 19.49 11.51 35.32
CA MET A 232 18.65 10.35 35.01
C MET A 232 19.44 9.26 34.30
N VAL A 233 20.46 9.64 33.53
CA VAL A 233 21.17 8.78 32.58
C VAL A 233 22.56 8.39 33.02
N CYS A 234 23.30 9.15 33.84
CA CYS A 234 24.69 8.82 34.18
C CYS A 234 24.80 7.83 35.34
N ASP A 235 24.08 8.08 36.44
CA ASP A 235 24.36 7.40 37.71
C ASP A 235 23.48 6.17 37.96
N ASN A 236 22.34 6.09 37.28
CA ASN A 236 21.36 5.02 37.52
C ASN A 236 21.72 3.73 36.76
N PRO A 237 21.35 2.54 37.27
CA PRO A 237 21.31 1.33 36.47
C PRO A 237 20.47 1.51 35.21
N ILE A 238 20.85 0.85 34.11
CA ILE A 238 20.21 1.04 32.79
C ILE A 238 18.69 0.86 32.82
N ASP A 239 18.18 -0.16 33.51
CA ASP A 239 16.73 -0.37 33.64
C ASP A 239 16.03 0.79 34.35
N THR A 240 16.61 1.30 35.42
CA THR A 240 16.10 2.46 36.17
C THR A 240 16.09 3.71 35.29
N ALA A 241 17.18 3.96 34.56
CA ALA A 241 17.28 5.10 33.63
C ALA A 241 16.21 5.04 32.53
N VAL A 242 16.00 3.87 31.91
CA VAL A 242 14.97 3.67 30.89
C VAL A 242 13.57 3.90 31.44
N ASN A 243 13.29 3.42 32.66
CA ASN A 243 11.99 3.60 33.30
C ASN A 243 11.73 5.08 33.62
N GLN A 244 12.69 5.80 34.21
CA GLN A 244 12.58 7.24 34.50
C GLN A 244 12.36 8.07 33.23
N ILE A 245 13.07 7.76 32.14
CA ILE A 245 12.84 8.42 30.84
C ILE A 245 11.41 8.14 30.37
N THR A 246 10.97 6.88 30.42
CA THR A 246 9.64 6.49 29.97
C THR A 246 8.55 7.24 30.74
N GLU A 247 8.65 7.28 32.07
CA GLU A 247 7.73 8.00 32.94
C GLU A 247 7.72 9.49 32.64
N THR A 248 8.90 10.10 32.50
CA THR A 248 9.05 11.53 32.14
C THR A 248 8.35 11.86 30.83
N LEU A 249 8.54 11.04 29.80
CA LEU A 249 7.93 11.24 28.49
C LEU A 249 6.42 11.04 28.50
N ILE A 250 5.92 10.06 29.27
CA ILE A 250 4.48 9.82 29.43
C ILE A 250 3.85 10.97 30.21
N ALA A 251 4.42 11.39 31.34
CA ALA A 251 3.91 12.51 32.13
C ALA A 251 3.85 13.81 31.30
N ALA A 252 4.91 14.11 30.53
CA ALA A 252 4.91 15.22 29.59
C ALA A 252 3.79 15.09 28.55
N ALA A 253 3.56 13.88 28.01
CA ALA A 253 2.51 13.63 27.03
C ALA A 253 1.09 13.78 27.62
N GLU A 254 0.83 13.27 28.84
CA GLU A 254 -0.46 13.47 29.53
C GLU A 254 -0.79 14.96 29.71
N ASN A 255 0.23 15.76 30.04
CA ASN A 255 0.07 17.19 30.32
C ASN A 255 -0.04 18.08 29.08
N SER A 256 0.29 17.56 27.89
CA SER A 256 0.40 18.34 26.66
C SER A 256 -0.39 17.78 25.47
N ILE A 257 -0.85 16.53 25.53
CA ILE A 257 -1.50 15.83 24.41
C ILE A 257 -2.87 15.30 24.83
N PRO A 258 -3.97 15.86 24.28
CA PRO A 258 -5.32 15.36 24.57
C PRO A 258 -5.52 13.91 24.15
N LYS A 259 -6.29 13.15 24.94
CA LYS A 259 -6.68 11.77 24.62
C LYS A 259 -8.05 11.68 23.91
N THR A 260 -8.35 10.53 23.34
CA THR A 260 -9.68 10.19 22.82
C THR A 260 -10.69 10.01 23.96
N LYS A 261 -11.89 10.59 23.81
CA LYS A 261 -13.03 10.39 24.73
C LYS A 261 -13.71 9.04 24.44
N ASN A 262 -14.25 8.39 25.48
CA ASN A 262 -14.81 7.02 25.47
C ASN A 262 -16.19 6.87 24.81
N ASN A 263 -16.51 7.66 23.79
CA ASN A 263 -17.82 7.59 23.16
C ASN A 263 -17.78 6.68 21.94
N PHE A 264 -18.64 5.66 21.93
CA PHE A 264 -18.93 4.90 20.71
C PHE A 264 -19.24 5.88 19.56
N ARG A 265 -18.61 5.64 18.41
CA ARG A 265 -18.80 6.52 17.24
C ARG A 265 -20.22 6.32 16.72
N ARG A 266 -21.13 7.24 17.05
CA ARG A 266 -22.44 7.32 16.39
C ARG A 266 -22.28 7.29 14.87
N GLN A 267 -23.02 6.41 14.21
CA GLN A 267 -23.12 6.35 12.76
C GLN A 267 -23.87 7.58 12.25
N ARG A 268 -23.14 8.65 11.94
CA ARG A 268 -23.73 9.93 11.53
C ARG A 268 -24.37 9.85 10.14
N LYS A 269 -25.60 10.35 10.03
CA LYS A 269 -26.27 10.64 8.74
C LYS A 269 -25.82 12.01 8.22
N VAL A 270 -24.74 12.03 7.44
CA VAL A 270 -24.16 13.27 6.89
C VAL A 270 -25.15 14.06 6.01
N TRP A 271 -26.13 13.36 5.42
CA TRP A 271 -27.16 13.93 4.57
C TRP A 271 -28.39 14.46 5.34
N TRP A 272 -28.49 14.25 6.65
CA TRP A 272 -29.64 14.67 7.45
C TRP A 272 -29.57 16.18 7.75
N ASN A 273 -30.50 16.95 7.20
CA ASN A 273 -30.59 18.41 7.34
C ASN A 273 -31.92 18.84 8.01
N SER A 274 -32.16 20.15 8.11
CA SER A 274 -33.39 20.75 8.65
C SER A 274 -34.65 20.22 7.94
N ASP A 275 -34.64 20.19 6.60
CA ASP A 275 -35.78 19.75 5.79
C ASP A 275 -36.13 18.28 6.08
N CYS A 276 -35.12 17.41 6.21
CA CYS A 276 -35.33 16.01 6.59
C CYS A 276 -35.96 15.91 7.98
N ARG A 277 -35.48 16.74 8.93
CA ARG A 277 -36.00 16.76 10.31
C ARG A 277 -37.46 17.21 10.34
N GLU A 278 -37.81 18.24 9.60
CA GLU A 278 -39.18 18.77 9.53
C GLU A 278 -40.12 17.77 8.85
N ALA A 279 -39.74 17.24 7.69
CA ALA A 279 -40.54 16.26 6.98
C ALA A 279 -40.75 14.97 7.81
N TYR A 280 -39.72 14.52 8.55
CA TYR A 280 -39.83 13.39 9.47
C TYR A 280 -40.70 13.70 10.69
N LYS A 281 -40.61 14.91 11.26
CA LYS A 281 -41.49 15.35 12.35
C LYS A 281 -42.96 15.33 11.93
N ASN A 282 -43.28 15.81 10.73
CA ASN A 282 -44.63 15.80 10.18
C ASN A 282 -45.13 14.37 9.90
N GLN A 283 -44.25 13.51 9.37
CA GLN A 283 -44.54 12.08 9.24
C GLN A 283 -44.88 11.42 10.58
N ARG A 284 -44.09 11.69 11.64
CA ARG A 284 -44.35 11.14 12.99
C ARG A 284 -45.65 11.66 13.60
N LYS A 285 -45.97 12.94 13.42
CA LYS A 285 -47.26 13.50 13.85
C LYS A 285 -48.44 12.81 13.16
N ALA A 286 -48.36 12.62 11.84
CA ALA A 286 -49.40 11.93 11.08
C ALA A 286 -49.53 10.45 11.50
N TRP A 287 -48.41 9.77 11.76
CA TRP A 287 -48.39 8.40 12.31
C TRP A 287 -49.09 8.34 13.68
N GLY A 288 -48.73 9.22 14.61
CA GLY A 288 -49.34 9.26 15.93
C GLY A 288 -50.85 9.51 15.89
N ARG A 289 -51.32 10.37 14.98
CA ARG A 289 -52.77 10.60 14.77
C ARG A 289 -53.46 9.36 14.18
N PHE A 290 -52.88 8.74 13.16
CA PHE A 290 -53.44 7.52 12.56
C PHE A 290 -53.46 6.35 13.55
N ARG A 291 -52.41 6.16 14.35
CA ARG A 291 -52.30 5.09 15.34
C ARG A 291 -53.39 5.18 16.41
N ARG A 292 -53.73 6.40 16.86
CA ARG A 292 -54.81 6.63 17.83
C ARG A 292 -56.20 6.55 17.20
N TYR A 293 -56.32 6.96 15.92
CA TYR A 293 -57.59 7.05 15.21
C TYR A 293 -57.43 6.50 13.78
N PRO A 294 -57.60 5.18 13.55
CA PRO A 294 -57.27 4.48 12.30
C PRO A 294 -58.28 4.71 11.16
N THR A 295 -58.65 5.97 10.92
CA THR A 295 -59.57 6.35 9.84
C THR A 295 -58.89 6.39 8.47
N THR A 296 -59.66 6.22 7.39
CA THR A 296 -59.16 6.31 6.01
C THR A 296 -58.50 7.66 5.73
N ALA A 297 -59.06 8.76 6.23
CA ALA A 297 -58.50 10.11 6.08
C ALA A 297 -57.12 10.23 6.75
N ASN A 298 -56.97 9.74 7.98
CA ASN A 298 -55.69 9.77 8.69
C ASN A 298 -54.64 8.88 8.02
N LEU A 299 -55.04 7.73 7.46
CA LEU A 299 -54.15 6.86 6.70
C LEU A 299 -53.63 7.56 5.43
N ILE A 300 -54.49 8.28 4.71
CA ILE A 300 -54.10 9.05 3.52
C ILE A 300 -53.09 10.13 3.90
N LEU A 301 -53.36 10.91 4.96
CA LEU A 301 -52.44 11.95 5.46
C LEU A 301 -51.08 11.37 5.86
N TYR A 302 -51.07 10.22 6.56
CA TYR A 302 -49.82 9.52 6.89
C TYR A 302 -49.08 9.04 5.64
N LYS A 303 -49.76 8.44 4.66
CA LYS A 303 -49.15 8.00 3.39
C LYS A 303 -48.53 9.17 2.61
N GLN A 304 -49.23 10.30 2.54
CA GLN A 304 -48.72 11.52 1.90
C GLN A 304 -47.47 12.05 2.63
N ALA A 305 -47.52 12.18 3.96
CA ALA A 305 -46.38 12.63 4.76
C ALA A 305 -45.17 11.68 4.66
N LYS A 306 -45.41 10.36 4.64
CA LYS A 306 -44.37 9.32 4.44
C LYS A 306 -43.74 9.43 3.05
N ALA A 307 -44.54 9.62 1.99
CA ALA A 307 -44.04 9.80 0.63
C ALA A 307 -43.20 11.08 0.49
N TYR A 308 -43.68 12.20 1.05
CA TYR A 308 -42.96 13.47 1.07
C TYR A 308 -41.62 13.37 1.81
N SER A 309 -41.63 12.82 3.04
CA SER A 309 -40.43 12.56 3.83
C SER A 309 -39.42 11.70 3.06
N ARG A 310 -39.86 10.60 2.42
CA ARG A 310 -38.99 9.75 1.58
C ARG A 310 -38.40 10.52 0.39
N ARG A 311 -39.17 11.38 -0.27
CA ARG A 311 -38.70 12.21 -1.39
C ARG A 311 -37.59 13.17 -0.93
N ILE A 312 -37.81 13.88 0.16
CA ILE A 312 -36.83 14.82 0.73
C ILE A 312 -35.56 14.08 1.16
N GLN A 313 -35.68 12.93 1.86
CA GLN A 313 -34.52 12.14 2.26
C GLN A 313 -33.70 11.64 1.06
N ARG A 314 -34.35 11.14 0.00
CA ARG A 314 -33.65 10.70 -1.23
C ARG A 314 -32.94 11.86 -1.91
N ARG A 315 -33.59 13.03 -1.99
CA ARG A 315 -32.97 14.26 -2.52
C ARG A 315 -31.73 14.64 -1.71
N SER A 316 -31.85 14.74 -0.39
CA SER A 316 -30.74 15.11 0.51
C SER A 316 -29.60 14.09 0.49
N GLN A 317 -29.89 12.79 0.40
CA GLN A 317 -28.89 11.73 0.22
C GLN A 317 -28.11 11.92 -1.08
N ARG A 318 -28.81 12.16 -2.19
CA ARG A 318 -28.20 12.41 -3.50
C ARG A 318 -27.32 13.66 -3.46
N GLU A 319 -27.85 14.80 -3.03
CA GLU A 319 -27.11 16.06 -2.96
C GLU A 319 -25.89 15.96 -2.02
N SER A 320 -26.04 15.26 -0.89
CA SER A 320 -24.93 15.02 0.03
C SER A 320 -23.83 14.17 -0.61
N TRP A 321 -24.21 13.12 -1.36
CA TRP A 321 -23.28 12.30 -2.12
C TRP A 321 -22.58 13.11 -3.22
N GLU A 322 -23.34 13.89 -4.00
CA GLU A 322 -22.82 14.76 -5.05
C GLU A 322 -21.83 15.77 -4.48
N ARG A 323 -22.16 16.41 -3.34
CA ARG A 323 -21.23 17.30 -2.60
C ARG A 323 -20.00 16.56 -2.09
N TYR A 324 -20.16 15.36 -1.54
CA TYR A 324 -19.06 14.56 -1.03
C TYR A 324 -18.06 14.19 -2.12
N VAL A 325 -18.54 13.69 -3.25
CA VAL A 325 -17.67 13.31 -4.38
C VAL A 325 -17.08 14.55 -5.06
N SER A 326 -17.86 15.63 -5.22
CA SER A 326 -17.38 16.88 -5.82
C SER A 326 -16.34 17.59 -4.95
N SER A 327 -16.30 17.31 -3.64
CA SER A 327 -15.22 17.75 -2.76
C SER A 327 -13.86 17.06 -3.00
N LEU A 328 -13.77 16.12 -3.95
CA LEU A 328 -12.53 15.54 -4.46
C LEU A 328 -12.00 16.38 -5.63
N ASN A 329 -11.56 17.60 -5.31
CA ASN A 329 -11.00 18.55 -6.28
C ASN A 329 -9.47 18.43 -6.41
N SER A 330 -8.86 19.20 -7.31
CA SER A 330 -7.42 19.14 -7.60
C SER A 330 -6.53 19.48 -6.40
N THR A 331 -7.00 20.34 -5.48
CA THR A 331 -6.23 20.84 -4.32
C THR A 331 -6.22 19.87 -3.14
N ILE A 332 -6.98 18.77 -3.19
CA ILE A 332 -7.03 17.80 -2.08
C ILE A 332 -5.68 17.05 -1.91
N SER A 333 -5.19 16.95 -0.68
CA SER A 333 -3.99 16.18 -0.39
C SER A 333 -4.19 14.68 -0.64
N SER A 334 -3.13 13.96 -1.02
CA SER A 334 -3.22 12.53 -1.36
C SER A 334 -3.75 11.68 -0.20
N LYS A 335 -3.39 12.01 1.05
CA LYS A 335 -3.92 11.34 2.23
C LYS A 335 -5.44 11.51 2.35
N LYS A 336 -5.94 12.75 2.26
CA LYS A 336 -7.39 13.05 2.35
C LYS A 336 -8.16 12.44 1.17
N LEU A 337 -7.59 12.45 -0.03
CA LEU A 337 -8.14 11.77 -1.21
C LEU A 337 -8.38 10.28 -0.90
N TRP A 338 -7.35 9.57 -0.46
CA TRP A 338 -7.44 8.13 -0.17
C TRP A 338 -8.37 7.80 0.99
N GLU A 339 -8.42 8.62 2.03
CA GLU A 339 -9.40 8.45 3.12
C GLU A 339 -10.83 8.56 2.60
N LYS A 340 -11.13 9.53 1.72
CA LYS A 340 -12.46 9.67 1.13
C LYS A 340 -12.78 8.56 0.12
N VAL A 341 -11.83 8.18 -0.72
CA VAL A 341 -11.99 7.08 -1.70
C VAL A 341 -12.26 5.75 -1.01
N LYS A 342 -11.55 5.43 0.07
CA LYS A 342 -11.79 4.20 0.86
C LYS A 342 -13.20 4.19 1.47
N LYS A 343 -13.64 5.32 2.03
CA LYS A 343 -15.01 5.49 2.54
C LYS A 343 -16.06 5.34 1.45
N ALA A 344 -15.83 5.95 0.28
CA ALA A 344 -16.70 5.83 -0.89
C ALA A 344 -16.78 4.39 -1.44
N SER A 345 -15.70 3.62 -1.31
CA SER A 345 -15.63 2.23 -1.79
C SER A 345 -16.26 1.23 -0.81
N GLY A 346 -16.78 1.66 0.34
CA GLY A 346 -17.33 0.78 1.37
C GLY A 346 -16.31 -0.17 2.00
N ILE A 347 -15.01 0.12 1.86
CA ILE A 347 -13.92 -0.68 2.44
C ILE A 347 -13.69 -0.18 3.86
N PHE A 348 -14.27 -0.88 4.82
CA PHE A 348 -13.97 -0.72 6.24
C PHE A 348 -12.96 -1.79 6.67
N THR A 349 -12.10 -1.45 7.62
CA THR A 349 -11.29 -2.45 8.33
C THR A 349 -12.16 -3.03 9.43
N ASP A 350 -12.68 -4.22 9.20
CA ASP A 350 -13.40 -4.97 10.23
C ASP A 350 -12.37 -5.66 11.13
N HIS A 351 -12.54 -5.55 12.45
CA HIS A 351 -11.69 -6.15 13.46
C HIS A 351 -12.55 -7.13 14.25
N ASN A 352 -12.97 -8.18 13.56
CA ASN A 352 -13.87 -9.17 14.13
C ASN A 352 -13.08 -10.06 15.06
N ILE A 353 -13.60 -10.23 16.26
CA ILE A 353 -13.09 -11.21 17.21
C ILE A 353 -13.84 -12.51 16.91
N ASN A 354 -13.11 -13.55 16.54
CA ASN A 354 -13.70 -14.86 16.23
C ASN A 354 -13.55 -15.76 17.44
N ILE A 355 -14.54 -16.63 17.66
CA ILE A 355 -14.39 -17.75 18.57
C ILE A 355 -13.31 -18.68 18.00
N LEU A 356 -12.39 -19.10 18.87
CA LEU A 356 -11.37 -20.07 18.50
C LEU A 356 -11.79 -21.46 18.98
N TYR A 357 -11.29 -22.51 18.34
CA TYR A 357 -11.50 -23.87 18.79
C TYR A 357 -10.15 -24.52 19.10
N GLN A 358 -10.03 -25.08 20.30
CA GLN A 358 -8.86 -25.84 20.73
C GLN A 358 -9.32 -27.25 21.09
N ASN A 359 -8.84 -28.26 20.35
CA ASN A 359 -9.24 -29.66 20.49
C ASN A 359 -10.78 -29.87 20.48
N GLY A 360 -11.50 -29.08 19.68
CA GLY A 360 -12.97 -29.13 19.59
C GLY A 360 -13.71 -28.29 20.65
N ILE A 361 -13.02 -27.78 21.67
CA ILE A 361 -13.62 -26.94 22.71
C ILE A 361 -13.58 -25.46 22.28
N PRO A 362 -14.71 -24.74 22.32
CA PRO A 362 -14.74 -23.32 21.99
C PRO A 362 -14.07 -22.47 23.07
N VAL A 363 -13.17 -21.59 22.65
CA VAL A 363 -12.52 -20.57 23.47
C VAL A 363 -13.20 -19.23 23.19
N THR A 364 -13.93 -18.72 24.18
CA THR A 364 -14.92 -17.66 23.95
C THR A 364 -14.61 -16.34 24.65
N SER A 365 -13.95 -16.37 25.82
CA SER A 365 -13.58 -15.14 26.52
C SER A 365 -12.44 -14.41 25.80
N LEU A 366 -12.42 -13.08 25.84
CA LEU A 366 -11.36 -12.31 25.17
C LEU A 366 -9.96 -12.61 25.72
N GLN A 367 -9.87 -12.85 27.03
CA GLN A 367 -8.62 -13.24 27.69
C GLN A 367 -8.18 -14.62 27.22
N ASP A 368 -9.09 -15.60 27.20
CA ASP A 368 -8.76 -16.96 26.79
C ASP A 368 -8.46 -17.05 25.30
N ILE A 369 -9.14 -16.28 24.45
CA ILE A 369 -8.83 -16.16 23.02
C ILE A 369 -7.41 -15.60 22.85
N ALA A 370 -7.06 -14.55 23.59
CA ALA A 370 -5.72 -14.00 23.57
C ALA A 370 -4.67 -15.03 24.06
N ASN A 371 -4.97 -15.76 25.13
CA ASN A 371 -4.14 -16.83 25.69
C ASN A 371 -3.99 -18.02 24.74
N CYS A 372 -5.04 -18.43 24.03
CA CYS A 372 -5.03 -19.53 23.06
C CYS A 372 -4.10 -19.19 21.89
N ILE A 373 -4.21 -17.98 21.34
CA ILE A 373 -3.28 -17.50 20.30
C ILE A 373 -1.86 -17.42 20.85
N ALA A 374 -1.68 -16.85 22.04
CA ALA A 374 -0.36 -16.68 22.65
C ALA A 374 0.33 -18.02 22.93
N SER A 375 -0.41 -18.99 23.47
CA SER A 375 0.04 -20.37 23.69
C SER A 375 0.42 -21.05 22.37
N THR A 376 -0.40 -20.92 21.32
CA THR A 376 -0.10 -21.48 19.99
C THR A 376 1.19 -20.90 19.38
N LEU A 377 1.43 -19.60 19.57
CA LEU A 377 2.65 -18.92 19.13
C LEU A 377 3.86 -19.36 19.94
N SER A 378 3.71 -19.45 21.27
CA SER A 378 4.78 -19.92 22.15
C SER A 378 5.18 -21.36 21.82
N GLN A 379 4.19 -22.26 21.67
CA GLN A 379 4.41 -23.64 21.23
C GLN A 379 5.10 -23.71 19.87
N THR A 380 4.73 -22.85 18.93
CA THR A 380 5.38 -22.79 17.61
C THR A 380 6.87 -22.46 17.70
N SER A 381 7.24 -21.59 18.64
CA SER A 381 8.63 -21.19 18.89
C SER A 381 9.38 -22.17 19.80
N ASN A 382 8.69 -23.16 20.37
CA ASN A 382 9.26 -24.07 21.36
C ASN A 382 10.23 -25.05 20.72
N SER A 383 11.39 -25.20 21.34
CA SER A 383 12.48 -26.07 20.89
C SER A 383 12.09 -27.54 20.77
N ASN A 384 11.12 -28.00 21.55
CA ASN A 384 10.63 -29.38 21.54
C ASN A 384 9.83 -29.71 20.27
N THR A 385 9.40 -28.71 19.49
CA THR A 385 8.68 -28.93 18.23
C THR A 385 9.59 -29.24 17.04
N TYR A 386 10.91 -29.11 17.20
CA TYR A 386 11.85 -29.52 16.18
C TYR A 386 11.93 -31.05 16.05
N PRO A 387 12.27 -31.59 14.87
CA PRO A 387 12.60 -33.01 14.71
C PRO A 387 13.68 -33.46 15.71
N SER A 388 13.57 -34.69 16.22
CA SER A 388 14.50 -35.25 17.22
C SER A 388 15.96 -35.20 16.78
N SER A 389 16.22 -35.42 15.48
CA SER A 389 17.57 -35.29 14.89
C SER A 389 18.16 -33.88 15.07
N PHE A 390 17.37 -32.83 14.85
CA PHE A 390 17.83 -31.45 15.07
C PHE A 390 17.94 -31.10 16.55
N GLN A 391 17.05 -31.61 17.41
CA GLN A 391 17.17 -31.37 18.86
C GLN A 391 18.52 -31.87 19.41
N ASN A 392 18.96 -33.05 18.97
CA ASN A 392 20.27 -33.59 19.36
C ASN A 392 21.41 -32.74 18.81
N HIS A 393 21.34 -32.33 17.54
CA HIS A 393 22.33 -31.44 16.93
C HIS A 393 22.41 -30.09 17.66
N LYS A 394 21.26 -29.46 17.94
CA LYS A 394 21.13 -28.21 18.68
C LYS A 394 21.79 -28.32 20.06
N LYS A 395 21.44 -29.36 20.83
CA LYS A 395 22.02 -29.61 22.17
C LYS A 395 23.54 -29.75 22.13
N LEU A 396 24.11 -30.34 21.07
CA LEU A 396 25.56 -30.45 20.92
C LEU A 396 26.20 -29.12 20.50
N ALA A 397 25.62 -28.43 19.51
CA ALA A 397 26.13 -27.16 19.01
C ALA A 397 26.11 -26.06 20.09
N GLU A 398 25.02 -25.95 20.85
CA GLU A 398 24.84 -24.91 21.87
C GLU A 398 25.74 -25.07 23.10
N LYS A 399 26.37 -26.24 23.29
CA LYS A 399 27.42 -26.42 24.31
C LYS A 399 28.66 -25.56 24.01
N GLN A 400 28.93 -25.28 22.74
CA GLN A 400 30.04 -24.42 22.35
C GLN A 400 29.67 -22.96 22.61
N LYS A 401 30.26 -22.35 23.65
CA LYS A 401 30.05 -20.93 23.94
C LYS A 401 30.76 -20.06 22.91
N LEU A 402 30.01 -19.19 22.22
CA LEU A 402 30.55 -18.22 21.27
C LEU A 402 31.12 -17.02 22.05
N ASN A 403 32.43 -16.79 21.93
CA ASN A 403 33.09 -15.66 22.58
C ASN A 403 33.20 -14.46 21.64
N PHE A 404 32.28 -13.50 21.78
CA PHE A 404 32.33 -12.27 21.00
C PHE A 404 33.28 -11.21 21.55
N LYS A 405 33.86 -11.39 22.74
CA LYS A 405 34.81 -10.42 23.29
C LYS A 405 36.04 -10.33 22.39
N SER A 406 36.45 -9.11 22.08
CA SER A 406 37.71 -8.85 21.38
C SER A 406 38.22 -7.47 21.76
N ASN A 407 39.54 -7.36 21.86
CA ASN A 407 40.26 -6.10 22.04
C ASN A 407 40.64 -5.47 20.68
N SER A 408 40.38 -6.16 19.57
CA SER A 408 40.65 -5.66 18.23
C SER A 408 39.75 -4.47 17.89
N TYR A 409 40.35 -3.34 17.54
CA TYR A 409 39.61 -2.20 17.03
C TYR A 409 38.83 -2.59 15.76
N ALA A 410 37.52 -2.38 15.78
CA ALA A 410 36.68 -2.50 14.61
C ALA A 410 35.76 -1.28 14.54
N PRO A 411 35.71 -0.54 13.41
CA PRO A 411 34.97 0.72 13.34
C PRO A 411 33.50 0.61 13.73
N TYR A 412 32.84 -0.53 13.47
CA TYR A 412 31.42 -0.71 13.82
C TYR A 412 31.16 -0.78 15.34
N ASN A 413 32.19 -0.93 16.17
CA ASN A 413 32.09 -0.99 17.64
C ASN A 413 32.22 0.39 18.32
N THR A 414 32.55 1.45 17.59
CA THR A 414 32.69 2.80 18.18
C THR A 414 31.36 3.31 18.75
N ASP A 415 31.41 4.40 19.51
CA ASP A 415 30.21 5.05 20.05
C ASP A 415 29.25 5.48 18.93
N PHE A 416 27.98 5.54 19.28
CA PHE A 416 26.98 6.20 18.45
C PHE A 416 27.17 7.71 18.51
N THR A 417 27.00 8.36 17.36
CA THR A 417 27.12 9.81 17.25
C THR A 417 25.75 10.49 17.21
N PHE A 418 25.71 11.77 17.60
CA PHE A 418 24.47 12.55 17.54
C PHE A 418 23.95 12.70 16.11
N HIS A 419 24.86 12.74 15.12
CA HIS A 419 24.52 12.70 13.71
C HIS A 419 23.81 11.40 13.34
N GLU A 420 24.37 10.23 13.73
CA GLU A 420 23.77 8.93 13.46
C GLU A 420 22.35 8.81 14.05
N LEU A 421 22.16 9.29 15.29
CA LEU A 421 20.85 9.34 15.95
C LEU A 421 19.84 10.22 15.17
N LYS A 422 20.23 11.44 14.79
CA LYS A 422 19.37 12.36 14.03
C LYS A 422 18.99 11.81 12.67
N VAL A 423 19.93 11.21 11.93
CA VAL A 423 19.64 10.58 10.64
C VAL A 423 18.64 9.44 10.83
N CYS A 424 18.87 8.55 11.80
CA CYS A 424 17.97 7.42 12.05
C CYS A 424 16.55 7.88 12.45
N LEU A 425 16.46 8.93 13.28
CA LEU A 425 15.21 9.53 13.75
C LEU A 425 14.45 10.26 12.62
N SER A 426 15.14 10.93 11.70
CA SER A 426 14.49 11.62 10.57
C SER A 426 13.70 10.62 9.70
N GLU A 427 14.28 9.44 9.48
CA GLU A 427 13.78 8.39 8.61
C GLU A 427 12.69 7.49 9.25
N VAL A 428 12.39 7.61 10.56
CA VAL A 428 11.34 6.77 11.17
C VAL A 428 9.94 7.19 10.72
N LYS A 429 9.09 6.20 10.47
CA LYS A 429 7.68 6.38 10.06
C LYS A 429 6.76 6.42 11.27
N LYS A 430 5.57 7.02 11.13
CA LYS A 430 4.55 7.02 12.20
C LYS A 430 3.97 5.61 12.35
N THR A 431 4.39 4.88 13.38
CA THR A 431 3.91 3.53 13.73
C THR A 431 3.25 3.51 15.11
N SER A 432 2.50 2.45 15.42
CA SER A 432 1.95 2.21 16.76
C SER A 432 3.07 2.01 17.79
N PRO A 433 2.90 2.49 19.04
CA PRO A 433 3.87 2.30 20.12
C PRO A 433 3.91 0.85 20.61
N GLY A 434 4.95 0.51 21.39
CA GLY A 434 5.08 -0.76 22.10
C GLY A 434 4.38 -0.75 23.47
N PRO A 435 4.71 -1.70 24.35
CA PRO A 435 4.23 -1.75 25.75
C PRO A 435 4.36 -0.43 26.52
N ASP A 436 5.42 0.34 26.26
CA ASP A 436 5.73 1.61 26.92
C ASP A 436 4.82 2.79 26.54
N ASN A 437 3.97 2.63 25.52
CA ASN A 437 3.15 3.71 24.93
C ASN A 437 3.95 4.91 24.36
N ILE A 438 5.27 4.81 24.24
CA ILE A 438 6.11 5.86 23.65
C ILE A 438 6.06 5.75 22.13
N SER A 439 5.77 6.87 21.47
CA SER A 439 5.70 6.96 20.00
C SER A 439 6.90 7.71 19.42
N TYR A 440 7.21 7.44 18.16
CA TYR A 440 8.19 8.24 17.42
C TYR A 440 7.81 9.73 17.29
N GLN A 441 6.54 10.11 17.46
CA GLN A 441 6.18 11.53 17.48
C GLN A 441 6.69 12.21 18.76
N MET A 442 6.59 11.54 19.91
CA MET A 442 7.17 12.05 21.16
C MET A 442 8.68 12.22 21.02
N ILE A 443 9.40 11.21 20.51
CA ILE A 443 10.87 11.26 20.36
C ILE A 443 11.31 12.37 19.38
N LYS A 444 10.57 12.58 18.28
CA LYS A 444 10.87 13.65 17.30
C LYS A 444 10.73 15.07 17.84
N HIS A 445 9.98 15.25 18.92
CA HIS A 445 9.71 16.55 19.54
C HIS A 445 10.48 16.75 20.87
N LEU A 446 11.52 15.95 21.12
CA LEU A 446 12.47 16.20 22.20
C LEU A 446 13.43 17.34 21.86
N SER A 447 13.89 18.04 22.90
CA SER A 447 14.93 19.06 22.77
C SER A 447 16.27 18.43 22.34
N ASN A 448 17.17 19.22 21.74
CA ASN A 448 18.52 18.74 21.40
C ASN A 448 19.28 18.25 22.64
N SER A 449 19.11 18.90 23.80
CA SER A 449 19.70 18.48 25.07
C SER A 449 19.18 17.10 25.50
N SER A 450 17.86 16.89 25.47
CA SER A 450 17.27 15.59 25.81
C SER A 450 17.64 14.48 24.83
N LEU A 451 17.84 14.81 23.55
CA LEU A 451 18.37 13.86 22.55
C LEU A 451 19.84 13.52 22.79
N GLN A 452 20.66 14.45 23.26
CA GLN A 452 22.05 14.18 23.67
C GLN A 452 22.08 13.23 24.87
N ASN A 453 21.23 13.46 25.88
CA ASN A 453 21.15 12.56 27.04
C ASN A 453 20.60 11.17 26.66
N LEU A 454 19.66 11.10 25.71
CA LEU A 454 19.23 9.81 25.14
C LEU A 454 20.37 9.10 24.38
N LEU A 455 21.22 9.84 23.66
CA LEU A 455 22.42 9.28 23.02
C LEU A 455 23.40 8.73 24.06
N HIS A 456 23.61 9.46 25.15
CA HIS A 456 24.45 9.01 26.26
C HIS A 456 23.95 7.68 26.82
N LEU A 457 22.63 7.53 27.02
CA LEU A 457 22.02 6.25 27.43
C LEU A 457 22.31 5.13 26.43
N TYR A 458 22.17 5.40 25.12
CA TYR A 458 22.46 4.40 24.10
C TYR A 458 23.92 3.95 24.10
N ASN A 459 24.87 4.88 24.33
CA ASN A 459 26.29 4.54 24.45
C ASN A 459 26.59 3.77 25.74
N ARG A 460 25.91 4.09 26.85
CA ARG A 460 25.97 3.26 28.07
C ARG A 460 25.49 1.84 27.83
N ILE A 461 24.32 1.65 27.21
CA ILE A 461 23.78 0.33 26.81
C ILE A 461 24.77 -0.42 25.92
N TRP A 462 25.43 0.29 25.00
CA TRP A 462 26.41 -0.26 24.07
C TRP A 462 27.65 -0.81 24.77
N HIS A 463 28.23 -0.05 25.72
CA HIS A 463 29.47 -0.39 26.43
C HIS A 463 29.26 -1.33 27.61
N GLU A 464 28.24 -1.11 28.42
CA GLU A 464 27.92 -1.95 29.59
C GLU A 464 27.35 -3.31 29.17
N HIS A 465 27.00 -3.47 27.88
CA HIS A 465 26.39 -4.68 27.33
C HIS A 465 25.10 -5.09 28.05
N CYS A 466 24.40 -4.13 28.66
CA CYS A 466 23.19 -4.36 29.43
C CYS A 466 21.96 -3.93 28.60
N PHE A 467 21.19 -4.92 28.14
CA PHE A 467 19.98 -4.67 27.35
C PHE A 467 18.77 -4.50 28.28
N PRO A 468 18.03 -3.39 28.21
CA PRO A 468 16.92 -3.11 29.13
C PRO A 468 15.87 -4.22 29.15
N SER A 469 15.46 -4.63 30.34
CA SER A 469 14.46 -5.68 30.56
C SER A 469 13.10 -5.33 29.93
N SER A 470 12.68 -4.06 30.05
CA SER A 470 11.43 -3.56 29.46
C SER A 470 11.40 -3.66 27.92
N TRP A 471 12.56 -3.71 27.26
CA TRP A 471 12.67 -3.84 25.80
C TRP A 471 12.60 -5.29 25.31
N GLN A 472 12.67 -6.27 26.22
CA GLN A 472 12.51 -7.69 25.92
C GLN A 472 11.03 -8.07 25.70
N GLN A 473 10.11 -7.23 26.19
CA GLN A 473 8.67 -7.41 26.07
C GLN A 473 8.11 -6.83 24.77
N ALA A 474 7.08 -7.47 24.22
CA ALA A 474 6.35 -6.99 23.05
C ALA A 474 4.85 -7.24 23.16
N ILE A 475 4.05 -6.37 22.53
CA ILE A 475 2.61 -6.63 22.32
C ILE A 475 2.43 -7.19 20.91
N ILE A 476 1.90 -8.40 20.79
CA ILE A 476 1.55 -9.03 19.51
C ILE A 476 0.13 -8.62 19.12
N ILE A 477 -0.01 -8.08 17.91
CA ILE A 477 -1.30 -7.86 17.25
C ILE A 477 -1.52 -9.01 16.25
N PRO A 478 -2.48 -9.91 16.51
CA PRO A 478 -2.74 -11.05 15.62
C PRO A 478 -3.54 -10.57 14.40
N ILE A 479 -3.00 -10.79 13.20
CA ILE A 479 -3.68 -10.43 11.93
C ILE A 479 -4.08 -11.71 11.19
N PRO A 480 -5.37 -11.94 10.88
CA PRO A 480 -5.80 -13.09 10.10
C PRO A 480 -5.10 -13.19 8.75
N LYS A 481 -4.65 -14.40 8.38
CA LYS A 481 -4.12 -14.69 7.04
C LYS A 481 -5.28 -14.61 6.03
N PRO A 482 -5.15 -13.84 4.94
CA PRO A 482 -6.22 -13.70 3.95
C PRO A 482 -6.66 -15.04 3.36
N GLY A 483 -7.98 -15.29 3.35
CA GLY A 483 -8.57 -16.50 2.76
C GLY A 483 -8.38 -17.78 3.57
N LYS A 484 -7.91 -17.68 4.82
CA LYS A 484 -7.81 -18.79 5.76
C LYS A 484 -8.89 -18.66 6.84
N ASP A 485 -9.29 -19.79 7.41
CA ASP A 485 -10.28 -19.84 8.47
C ASP A 485 -9.76 -19.12 9.74
N PRO A 486 -10.41 -18.04 10.20
CA PRO A 486 -9.96 -17.29 11.36
C PRO A 486 -10.33 -17.96 12.70
N SER A 487 -11.08 -19.07 12.71
CA SER A 487 -11.34 -19.83 13.94
C SER A 487 -10.10 -20.62 14.43
N ASN A 488 -9.14 -20.84 13.53
CA ASN A 488 -7.91 -21.57 13.84
C ASN A 488 -6.79 -20.60 14.26
N PRO A 489 -6.20 -20.73 15.46
CA PRO A 489 -5.14 -19.84 15.95
C PRO A 489 -3.86 -19.86 15.09
N LEU A 490 -3.58 -20.94 14.35
CA LEU A 490 -2.42 -21.03 13.44
C LEU A 490 -2.57 -20.14 12.19
N ASN A 491 -3.77 -19.66 11.91
CA ASN A 491 -4.06 -18.82 10.75
C ASN A 491 -3.85 -17.32 11.01
N TYR A 492 -3.26 -16.94 12.15
CA TYR A 492 -2.89 -15.56 12.45
C TYR A 492 -1.41 -15.28 12.16
N ARG A 493 -1.09 -14.04 11.78
CA ARG A 493 0.28 -13.51 11.73
C ARG A 493 0.57 -12.73 13.02
N PRO A 494 1.65 -13.03 13.74
CA PRO A 494 2.01 -12.30 14.94
C PRO A 494 2.77 -11.01 14.58
N ILE A 495 2.15 -9.83 14.66
CA ILE A 495 2.87 -8.57 14.48
C ILE A 495 3.32 -8.04 15.85
N ALA A 496 4.63 -8.08 16.11
CA ALA A 496 5.22 -7.63 17.37
C ALA A 496 5.41 -6.10 17.40
N LEU A 497 4.79 -5.46 18.38
CA LEU A 497 5.01 -4.06 18.73
C LEU A 497 6.05 -3.98 19.85
N THR A 498 7.32 -3.75 19.49
CA THR A 498 8.40 -3.42 20.43
C THR A 498 8.50 -1.91 20.67
N ASN A 499 9.12 -1.52 21.79
CA ASN A 499 9.28 -0.13 22.25
C ASN A 499 9.97 0.76 21.22
N CYS A 500 9.48 1.98 21.02
CA CYS A 500 10.02 2.88 19.99
C CYS A 500 11.46 3.32 20.29
N LEU A 501 11.81 3.49 21.57
CA LEU A 501 13.18 3.78 22.01
C LEU A 501 14.12 2.64 21.63
N CYS A 502 13.74 1.38 21.88
CA CYS A 502 14.50 0.21 21.47
C CYS A 502 14.69 0.18 19.93
N LYS A 503 13.60 0.32 19.17
CA LYS A 503 13.64 0.28 17.70
C LYS A 503 14.52 1.35 17.07
N LEU A 504 14.68 2.51 17.72
CA LEU A 504 15.58 3.56 17.24
C LEU A 504 17.04 3.12 17.35
N MET A 505 17.44 2.54 18.48
CA MET A 505 18.77 1.95 18.67
C MET A 505 18.98 0.72 17.77
N GLU A 506 18.00 -0.19 17.67
CA GLU A 506 18.03 -1.33 16.73
C GLU A 506 18.33 -0.87 15.30
N LYS A 507 17.77 0.27 14.89
CA LYS A 507 17.96 0.81 13.56
C LYS A 507 19.40 1.30 13.33
N MET A 508 20.00 1.95 14.32
CA MET A 508 21.41 2.36 14.28
C MET A 508 22.31 1.12 14.14
N VAL A 509 22.12 0.13 15.03
CA VAL A 509 22.85 -1.15 14.96
C VAL A 509 22.65 -1.86 13.63
N ASN A 510 21.43 -1.91 13.11
CA ASN A 510 21.13 -2.57 11.83
C ASN A 510 21.79 -1.86 10.64
N ARG A 511 21.94 -0.53 10.66
CA ARG A 511 22.71 0.18 9.63
C ARG A 511 24.17 -0.28 9.65
N ARG A 512 24.74 -0.46 10.85
CA ARG A 512 26.12 -0.95 10.99
C ARG A 512 26.30 -2.40 10.52
N LEU A 513 25.37 -3.28 10.91
CA LEU A 513 25.38 -4.67 10.48
C LEU A 513 25.20 -4.79 8.96
N ALA A 514 24.21 -4.11 8.39
CA ALA A 514 23.95 -4.17 6.94
C ALA A 514 25.15 -3.65 6.13
N TYR A 515 25.79 -2.58 6.61
CA TYR A 515 27.06 -2.10 6.03
C TYR A 515 28.12 -3.21 6.02
N TYR A 516 28.38 -3.83 7.18
CA TYR A 516 29.41 -4.85 7.31
C TYR A 516 29.16 -6.05 6.39
N LEU A 517 27.92 -6.52 6.31
CA LEU A 517 27.54 -7.68 5.50
C LEU A 517 27.69 -7.43 3.99
N GLU A 518 27.33 -6.23 3.52
CA GLU A 518 27.48 -5.85 2.11
C GLU A 518 28.94 -5.57 1.77
N HIS A 519 29.68 -4.86 2.64
CA HIS A 519 31.08 -4.49 2.43
C HIS A 519 31.98 -5.72 2.30
N ASN A 520 31.80 -6.69 3.19
CA ASN A 520 32.56 -7.95 3.19
C ASN A 520 31.98 -9.02 2.26
N LYS A 521 30.99 -8.67 1.41
CA LYS A 521 30.34 -9.57 0.44
C LYS A 521 29.83 -10.89 1.06
N ILE A 522 29.35 -10.84 2.30
CA ILE A 522 28.83 -12.01 3.03
C ILE A 522 27.53 -12.50 2.40
N LEU A 523 26.66 -11.58 1.97
CA LEU A 523 25.38 -11.90 1.35
C LEU A 523 25.57 -12.26 -0.14
N SER A 524 25.12 -13.45 -0.52
CA SER A 524 25.15 -13.96 -1.89
C SER A 524 24.49 -12.98 -2.86
N PRO A 525 25.05 -12.73 -4.06
CA PRO A 525 24.44 -11.83 -5.04
C PRO A 525 23.06 -12.30 -5.52
N PHE A 526 22.72 -13.57 -5.30
CA PHE A 526 21.45 -14.22 -5.65
C PHE A 526 20.36 -14.13 -4.55
N GLN A 527 20.66 -13.51 -3.40
CA GLN A 527 19.67 -13.08 -2.41
C GLN A 527 19.28 -11.63 -2.70
N SER A 528 18.01 -11.38 -3.00
CA SER A 528 17.49 -10.03 -3.30
C SER A 528 16.58 -9.46 -2.20
N GLY A 529 16.19 -10.28 -1.23
CA GLY A 529 15.29 -9.91 -0.14
C GLY A 529 15.92 -8.88 0.80
N PHE A 530 15.20 -7.80 1.10
CA PHE A 530 15.56 -6.77 2.09
C PHE A 530 16.92 -6.07 1.93
N ARG A 531 17.54 -6.16 0.75
CA ARG A 531 18.83 -5.53 0.47
C ARG A 531 18.69 -4.19 -0.25
N PRO A 532 19.55 -3.20 0.04
CA PRO A 532 19.62 -1.96 -0.73
C PRO A 532 19.87 -2.23 -2.22
N GLY A 533 19.24 -1.45 -3.09
CA GLY A 533 19.41 -1.58 -4.54
C GLY A 533 18.73 -2.79 -5.18
N ARG A 534 18.17 -3.74 -4.41
CA ARG A 534 17.49 -4.95 -4.90
C ARG A 534 15.97 -4.85 -4.89
N CYS A 535 15.30 -5.68 -5.69
CA CYS A 535 13.84 -5.81 -5.66
C CYS A 535 13.35 -7.19 -6.11
N THR A 536 12.05 -7.46 -5.97
CA THR A 536 11.43 -8.74 -6.40
C THR A 536 11.59 -9.01 -7.90
N ILE A 537 11.73 -7.96 -8.71
CA ILE A 537 11.90 -8.08 -10.17
C ILE A 537 13.22 -8.79 -10.50
N ASP A 538 14.25 -8.67 -9.66
CA ASP A 538 15.56 -9.31 -9.90
C ASP A 538 15.42 -10.84 -10.01
N ASN A 539 14.66 -11.46 -9.10
CA ASN A 539 14.42 -12.90 -9.10
C ASN A 539 13.45 -13.33 -10.21
N LEU A 540 12.47 -12.49 -10.54
CA LEU A 540 11.53 -12.73 -11.63
C LEU A 540 12.22 -12.67 -13.00
N LEU A 541 13.14 -11.72 -13.18
CA LEU A 541 13.98 -11.57 -14.36
C LEU A 541 14.88 -12.78 -14.55
N ALA A 542 15.48 -13.28 -13.47
CA ALA A 542 16.32 -14.46 -13.51
C ALA A 542 15.57 -15.68 -14.06
N LEU A 543 14.40 -15.96 -13.48
CA LEU A 543 13.54 -17.07 -13.91
C LEU A 543 13.08 -16.90 -15.36
N GLU A 544 12.64 -15.69 -15.76
CA GLU A 544 12.23 -15.40 -17.13
C GLU A 544 13.36 -15.63 -18.13
N THR A 545 14.56 -15.14 -17.82
CA THR A 545 15.75 -15.28 -18.65
C THR A 545 16.11 -16.76 -18.84
N ASP A 546 16.06 -17.55 -17.77
CA ASP A 546 16.37 -18.97 -17.80
C ASP A 546 15.34 -19.77 -18.61
N ILE A 547 14.05 -19.48 -18.45
CA ILE A 547 12.99 -20.12 -19.23
C ILE A 547 13.12 -19.75 -20.72
N ARG A 548 13.34 -18.48 -21.05
CA ARG A 548 13.46 -18.00 -22.44
C ARG A 548 14.67 -18.60 -23.13
N THR A 549 15.84 -18.59 -22.48
CA THR A 549 17.06 -19.17 -23.03
C THR A 549 16.92 -20.68 -23.25
N THR A 550 16.24 -21.39 -22.34
CA THR A 550 15.90 -22.81 -22.51
C THR A 550 14.97 -23.04 -23.70
N PHE A 551 13.91 -22.24 -23.84
CA PHE A 551 12.99 -22.34 -24.99
C PHE A 551 13.71 -22.08 -26.31
N LEU A 552 14.62 -21.11 -26.33
CA LEU A 552 15.42 -20.81 -27.51
C LEU A 552 16.32 -21.99 -27.89
N LYS A 553 16.90 -22.71 -26.91
CA LYS A 553 17.66 -23.94 -27.12
C LYS A 553 16.80 -25.17 -27.43
N ARG A 554 15.47 -25.08 -27.34
CA ARG A 554 14.52 -26.21 -27.41
C ARG A 554 14.75 -27.26 -26.32
N GLN A 555 15.16 -26.84 -25.13
CA GLN A 555 15.41 -27.72 -23.97
C GLN A 555 14.22 -27.80 -23.02
N HIS A 556 14.33 -28.64 -21.99
CA HIS A 556 13.44 -28.67 -20.83
C HIS A 556 14.05 -27.82 -19.70
N LEU A 557 13.22 -27.11 -18.94
CA LEU A 557 13.61 -26.50 -17.67
C LEU A 557 12.59 -26.91 -16.61
N VAL A 558 13.07 -27.44 -15.49
CA VAL A 558 12.24 -27.76 -14.33
C VAL A 558 12.64 -26.82 -13.20
N ALA A 559 11.66 -26.15 -12.60
CA ALA A 559 11.85 -25.26 -11.46
C ALA A 559 11.01 -25.70 -10.27
N ILE A 560 11.61 -25.70 -9.09
CA ILE A 560 10.95 -26.05 -7.82
C ILE A 560 10.90 -24.79 -6.95
N PHE A 561 9.71 -24.47 -6.46
CA PHE A 561 9.43 -23.32 -5.60
C PHE A 561 9.15 -23.81 -4.19
N PHE A 562 9.96 -23.41 -3.22
CA PHE A 562 9.86 -23.85 -1.82
C PHE A 562 9.15 -22.80 -0.97
N ASP A 563 8.41 -23.27 0.04
CA ASP A 563 7.84 -22.44 1.11
C ASP A 563 8.38 -22.97 2.45
N ILE A 564 8.93 -22.07 3.28
CA ILE A 564 9.43 -22.44 4.61
C ILE A 564 8.32 -22.24 5.64
N GLU A 565 8.08 -23.27 6.44
CA GLU A 565 7.03 -23.21 7.46
C GLU A 565 7.42 -22.29 8.62
N LYS A 566 6.64 -21.23 8.80
CA LYS A 566 6.74 -20.31 9.95
C LYS A 566 8.18 -19.79 10.15
N ALA A 567 8.83 -19.40 9.04
CA ALA A 567 10.27 -19.15 8.97
C ALA A 567 10.82 -18.23 10.07
N TYR A 568 10.17 -17.08 10.30
CA TYR A 568 10.57 -16.11 11.33
C TYR A 568 10.41 -16.66 12.76
N ASP A 569 9.36 -17.42 13.02
CA ASP A 569 9.00 -17.91 14.36
C ASP A 569 9.87 -19.11 14.80
N ARG A 570 10.51 -19.78 13.82
CA ARG A 570 11.37 -20.96 14.01
C ARG A 570 12.84 -20.72 13.68
N THR A 571 13.25 -19.48 13.46
CA THR A 571 14.67 -19.21 13.15
C THR A 571 15.52 -19.52 14.37
N TRP A 572 16.47 -20.45 14.23
CA TRP A 572 17.36 -20.86 15.32
C TRP A 572 18.32 -19.73 15.75
N ARG A 573 18.14 -19.22 16.98
CA ARG A 573 18.86 -18.05 17.51
C ARG A 573 20.35 -18.29 17.67
N TYR A 574 20.76 -19.41 18.26
CA TYR A 574 22.18 -19.75 18.36
C TYR A 574 22.81 -19.86 16.97
N GLY A 575 22.09 -20.44 16.00
CA GLY A 575 22.53 -20.50 14.62
C GLY A 575 22.81 -19.12 13.99
N ILE A 576 22.01 -18.09 14.30
CA ILE A 576 22.28 -16.70 13.88
C ILE A 576 23.57 -16.19 14.52
N LEU A 577 23.76 -16.42 15.82
CA LEU A 577 24.96 -15.99 16.53
C LEU A 577 26.21 -16.70 15.99
N GLN A 578 26.10 -17.99 15.69
CA GLN A 578 27.17 -18.76 15.07
C GLN A 578 27.53 -18.21 13.69
N ASP A 579 26.54 -17.84 12.88
CA ASP A 579 26.78 -17.21 11.58
C ASP A 579 27.47 -15.84 11.72
N LEU A 580 27.08 -15.02 12.69
CA LEU A 580 27.77 -13.74 13.01
C LEU A 580 29.21 -13.99 13.44
N PHE A 581 29.44 -14.99 14.29
CA PHE A 581 30.76 -15.36 14.77
C PHE A 581 31.66 -15.85 13.62
N ASN A 582 31.11 -16.68 12.72
CA ASN A 582 31.80 -17.19 11.54
C ASN A 582 32.08 -16.10 10.49
N CYS A 583 31.32 -15.01 10.50
CA CYS A 583 31.61 -13.81 9.70
C CYS A 583 32.66 -12.90 10.33
N ASN A 584 33.39 -13.34 11.37
CA ASN A 584 34.39 -12.56 12.09
C ASN A 584 33.88 -11.29 12.80
N LEU A 585 32.58 -11.19 13.08
CA LEU A 585 32.07 -10.12 13.94
C LEU A 585 32.43 -10.38 15.41
N ARG A 586 33.07 -9.39 16.04
CA ARG A 586 33.43 -9.37 17.47
C ARG A 586 33.14 -7.99 18.09
N GLY A 587 33.02 -7.91 19.41
CA GLY A 587 32.78 -6.69 20.19
C GLY A 587 31.30 -6.36 20.41
N ASN A 588 31.01 -5.07 20.61
CA ASN A 588 29.71 -4.55 21.05
C ASN A 588 28.54 -4.95 20.13
N LEU A 589 28.74 -4.93 18.80
CA LEU A 589 27.67 -5.22 17.84
C LEU A 589 27.08 -6.64 17.98
N PRO A 590 27.86 -7.73 17.89
CA PRO A 590 27.31 -9.06 18.08
C PRO A 590 26.84 -9.32 19.52
N ILE A 591 27.46 -8.70 20.53
CA ILE A 591 27.01 -8.79 21.94
C ILE A 591 25.62 -8.15 22.10
N PHE A 592 25.38 -6.97 21.50
CA PHE A 592 24.07 -6.34 21.48
C PHE A 592 23.03 -7.25 20.83
N ILE A 593 23.35 -7.89 19.68
CA ILE A 593 22.45 -8.82 19.00
C ILE A 593 22.17 -10.05 19.88
N GLN A 594 23.19 -10.60 20.54
CA GLN A 594 23.04 -11.70 21.48
C GLN A 594 22.06 -11.36 22.61
N ASN A 595 22.20 -10.17 23.21
CA ASN A 595 21.28 -9.71 24.26
C ASN A 595 19.89 -9.36 23.73
N PHE A 596 19.79 -8.81 22.52
CA PHE A 596 18.52 -8.51 21.85
C PHE A 596 17.68 -9.78 21.60
N LEU A 597 18.33 -10.89 21.22
CA LEU A 597 17.68 -12.19 20.98
C LEU A 597 17.40 -12.98 22.27
N ARG A 598 18.01 -12.59 23.40
CA ARG A 598 17.89 -13.28 24.68
C ARG A 598 16.56 -12.96 25.38
N LEU A 599 15.93 -13.99 25.98
CA LEU A 599 14.76 -13.88 26.88
C LEU A 599 13.61 -13.01 26.35
N ARG A 600 13.17 -13.25 25.11
CA ARG A 600 12.03 -12.54 24.51
C ARG A 600 10.72 -12.97 25.17
N GLN A 601 9.93 -11.99 25.60
CA GLN A 601 8.58 -12.20 26.14
C GLN A 601 7.54 -11.43 25.33
N PHE A 602 6.32 -11.93 25.30
CA PHE A 602 5.23 -11.25 24.60
C PHE A 602 3.87 -11.46 25.25
N ARG A 603 2.95 -10.55 24.96
CA ARG A 603 1.51 -10.65 25.24
C ARG A 603 0.73 -10.44 23.95
N VAL A 604 -0.34 -11.19 23.71
CA VAL A 604 -1.22 -11.02 22.55
C VAL A 604 -2.36 -10.08 22.93
N LYS A 605 -2.66 -9.11 22.06
CA LYS A 605 -3.80 -8.20 22.25
C LYS A 605 -4.97 -8.57 21.36
N VAL A 606 -6.11 -8.88 21.97
CA VAL A 606 -7.39 -9.14 21.28
C VAL A 606 -8.45 -8.18 21.83
N GLY A 607 -8.99 -7.33 20.96
CA GLY A 607 -9.90 -6.27 21.38
C GLY A 607 -9.24 -5.32 22.40
N TYR A 608 -9.77 -5.32 23.62
CA TYR A 608 -9.26 -4.55 24.76
C TYR A 608 -8.57 -5.41 25.84
N GLN A 609 -8.43 -6.73 25.65
CA GLN A 609 -7.72 -7.59 26.60
C GLN A 609 -6.31 -7.95 26.11
N LEU A 610 -5.44 -8.26 27.06
CA LEU A 610 -4.08 -8.75 26.86
C LEU A 610 -3.97 -10.13 27.48
N SER A 611 -3.46 -11.10 26.71
CA SER A 611 -3.11 -12.42 27.23
C SER A 611 -2.18 -12.34 28.44
N ASP A 612 -1.95 -13.46 29.09
CA ASP A 612 -0.86 -13.63 30.04
C ASP A 612 0.49 -13.48 29.32
N LEU A 613 1.57 -13.48 30.11
CA LEU A 613 2.93 -13.32 29.60
C LEU A 613 3.47 -14.66 29.10
N PHE A 614 3.88 -14.71 27.83
CA PHE A 614 4.46 -15.91 27.21
C PHE A 614 5.91 -15.67 26.81
N ILE A 615 6.71 -16.74 26.83
CA ILE A 615 8.10 -16.73 26.38
C ILE A 615 8.15 -17.15 24.91
N GLN A 616 8.97 -16.43 24.13
CA GLN A 616 9.37 -16.83 22.81
C GLN A 616 10.77 -17.46 22.90
N GLU A 617 10.87 -18.78 22.73
CA GLU A 617 12.14 -19.51 22.83
C GLU A 617 13.02 -19.33 21.58
N GLU A 618 12.46 -19.52 20.39
CA GLU A 618 13.15 -19.37 19.11
C GLU A 618 12.51 -18.32 18.20
N GLY A 619 13.17 -18.06 17.08
CA GLY A 619 12.72 -17.10 16.10
C GLY A 619 13.12 -15.66 16.42
N VAL A 620 12.78 -14.79 15.49
CA VAL A 620 13.11 -13.36 15.51
C VAL A 620 11.82 -12.52 15.53
N PRO A 621 11.74 -11.41 16.29
CA PRO A 621 10.52 -10.61 16.40
C PRO A 621 10.01 -10.05 15.06
N GLN A 622 8.83 -10.48 14.61
CA GLN A 622 8.18 -9.96 13.40
C GLN A 622 7.74 -8.50 13.59
N GLY A 623 8.47 -7.54 13.02
CA GLY A 623 8.22 -6.10 13.15
C GLY A 623 9.41 -5.30 13.67
N SER A 624 10.48 -5.97 14.10
CA SER A 624 11.80 -5.38 14.37
C SER A 624 12.57 -5.17 13.06
N VAL A 625 13.34 -4.07 12.98
CA VAL A 625 14.15 -3.74 11.80
C VAL A 625 15.36 -4.68 11.70
N LEU A 626 15.95 -5.05 12.83
CA LEU A 626 17.13 -5.90 12.92
C LEU A 626 16.80 -7.36 12.55
N SER A 627 15.63 -7.85 12.96
CA SER A 627 15.17 -9.22 12.72
C SER A 627 15.19 -9.63 11.24
N VAL A 628 14.91 -8.67 10.36
CA VAL A 628 14.92 -8.87 8.91
C VAL A 628 16.31 -9.20 8.37
N THR A 629 17.32 -8.45 8.80
CA THR A 629 18.72 -8.65 8.39
C THR A 629 19.27 -9.96 8.97
N LEU A 630 18.92 -10.26 10.23
CA LEU A 630 19.34 -11.50 10.89
C LEU A 630 18.75 -12.74 10.20
N PHE A 631 17.47 -12.69 9.81
CA PHE A 631 16.86 -13.77 9.04
C PHE A 631 17.53 -13.93 7.67
N ALA A 632 17.76 -12.82 6.96
CA ALA A 632 18.43 -12.84 5.66
C ALA A 632 19.85 -13.44 5.75
N LEU A 633 20.61 -13.11 6.81
CA LEU A 633 21.92 -13.71 7.08
C LEU A 633 21.80 -15.22 7.30
N LYS A 634 20.84 -15.66 8.12
CA LYS A 634 20.69 -17.08 8.47
C LYS A 634 20.40 -17.96 7.26
N ILE A 635 19.45 -17.53 6.43
CA ILE A 635 19.06 -18.29 5.23
C ILE A 635 20.12 -18.24 4.12
N ASN A 636 20.99 -17.23 4.11
CA ASN A 636 22.00 -17.03 3.06
C ASN A 636 22.99 -18.20 2.93
N SER A 637 23.21 -18.98 3.98
CA SER A 637 24.08 -20.16 3.95
C SER A 637 23.59 -21.25 2.97
N ILE A 638 22.31 -21.25 2.59
CA ILE A 638 21.71 -22.22 1.66
C ILE A 638 22.46 -22.33 0.33
N PHE A 639 23.00 -21.22 -0.17
CA PHE A 639 23.73 -21.17 -1.44
C PHE A 639 25.02 -22.00 -1.41
N LYS A 640 25.62 -22.20 -0.23
CA LYS A 640 26.85 -22.99 -0.07
C LYS A 640 26.66 -24.49 -0.33
N HIS A 641 25.42 -24.97 -0.25
CA HIS A 641 25.08 -26.40 -0.41
C HIS A 641 24.60 -26.76 -1.81
N LEU A 642 24.31 -25.78 -2.66
CA LEU A 642 23.80 -26.00 -4.00
C LEU A 642 24.96 -26.17 -4.99
N GLN A 643 24.80 -27.13 -5.89
CA GLN A 643 25.80 -27.45 -6.91
C GLN A 643 25.75 -26.46 -8.09
N PRO A 644 26.86 -26.22 -8.81
CA PRO A 644 26.91 -25.24 -9.90
C PRO A 644 25.95 -25.50 -11.07
N SER A 645 25.53 -26.75 -11.28
CA SER A 645 24.54 -27.13 -12.30
C SER A 645 23.12 -26.64 -12.00
N ILE A 646 22.87 -26.18 -10.76
CA ILE A 646 21.57 -25.72 -10.29
C ILE A 646 21.60 -24.21 -10.14
N LYS A 647 20.64 -23.54 -10.79
CA LYS A 647 20.41 -22.12 -10.56
C LYS A 647 19.48 -21.95 -9.39
N SER A 648 19.78 -20.99 -8.52
CA SER A 648 19.00 -20.73 -7.32
C SER A 648 18.92 -19.25 -7.04
N PHE A 649 17.73 -18.78 -6.70
CA PHE A 649 17.51 -17.39 -6.28
C PHE A 649 16.60 -17.37 -5.07
N LEU A 650 16.88 -16.42 -4.18
CA LEU A 650 16.19 -16.28 -2.92
C LEU A 650 15.65 -14.86 -2.79
N TYR A 651 14.40 -14.73 -2.35
CA TYR A 651 13.85 -13.47 -1.89
C TYR A 651 13.29 -13.70 -0.50
N VAL A 652 14.10 -13.42 0.52
CA VAL A 652 13.73 -13.71 1.92
C VAL A 652 13.54 -15.21 2.09
N ASP A 653 12.31 -15.69 2.28
CA ASP A 653 11.89 -17.08 2.43
C ASP A 653 11.46 -17.74 1.11
N ASP A 654 11.16 -16.95 0.08
CA ASP A 654 10.79 -17.43 -1.26
C ASP A 654 12.03 -17.92 -2.02
N LEU A 655 12.33 -19.22 -1.94
CA LEU A 655 13.39 -19.88 -2.69
C LEU A 655 12.83 -20.56 -3.94
N TYR A 656 13.52 -20.41 -5.08
CA TYR A 656 13.39 -21.38 -6.16
C TYR A 656 14.75 -21.91 -6.61
N ILE A 657 14.75 -23.17 -7.06
CA ILE A 657 15.87 -23.77 -7.78
C ILE A 657 15.41 -24.23 -9.16
N SER A 658 16.31 -24.24 -10.12
CA SER A 658 16.00 -24.72 -11.47
C SER A 658 17.18 -25.41 -12.14
N CYS A 659 16.86 -26.33 -13.05
CA CYS A 659 17.83 -27.02 -13.89
C CYS A 659 17.27 -27.13 -15.32
N SER A 660 18.13 -26.91 -16.31
CA SER A 660 17.79 -27.00 -17.74
C SER A 660 18.64 -28.03 -18.45
N GLY A 661 18.05 -28.75 -19.40
CA GLY A 661 18.76 -29.75 -20.21
C GLY A 661 17.90 -30.39 -21.28
N ASP A 662 18.50 -31.24 -22.11
CA ASP A 662 17.79 -31.97 -23.17
C ASP A 662 17.11 -33.25 -22.69
N ASN A 663 17.67 -33.88 -21.66
CA ASN A 663 17.21 -35.14 -21.08
C ASN A 663 16.56 -34.91 -19.70
N MET A 664 15.31 -35.35 -19.55
CA MET A 664 14.56 -35.23 -18.28
C MET A 664 15.20 -36.02 -17.14
N ALA A 665 15.74 -37.21 -17.39
CA ALA A 665 16.36 -38.04 -16.35
C ALA A 665 17.60 -37.36 -15.74
N PHE A 666 18.38 -36.64 -16.55
CA PHE A 666 19.49 -35.82 -16.06
C PHE A 666 18.98 -34.69 -15.16
N ILE A 667 17.96 -33.95 -15.60
CA ILE A 667 17.37 -32.84 -14.85
C ILE A 667 16.81 -33.32 -13.51
N GLU A 668 16.07 -34.42 -13.52
CA GLU A 668 15.49 -35.04 -12.33
C GLU A 668 16.58 -35.45 -11.34
N ARG A 669 17.63 -36.15 -11.81
CA ARG A 669 18.77 -36.53 -10.96
C ARG A 669 19.45 -35.32 -10.33
N GLN A 670 19.72 -34.28 -11.11
CA GLN A 670 20.38 -33.06 -10.60
C GLN A 670 19.50 -32.34 -9.57
N LEU A 671 18.20 -32.21 -9.84
CA LEU A 671 17.28 -31.57 -8.91
C LEU A 671 17.06 -32.40 -7.65
N GLN A 672 16.98 -33.73 -7.75
CA GLN A 672 16.84 -34.60 -6.57
C GLN A 672 18.07 -34.51 -5.66
N ILE A 673 19.29 -34.48 -6.23
CA ILE A 673 20.51 -34.24 -5.45
C ILE A 673 20.42 -32.89 -4.72
N ALA A 674 19.96 -31.85 -5.40
CA ALA A 674 19.81 -30.53 -4.81
C ALA A 674 18.75 -30.51 -3.69
N VAL A 675 17.59 -31.12 -3.92
CA VAL A 675 16.52 -31.25 -2.91
C VAL A 675 17.03 -32.01 -1.69
N ASN A 676 17.81 -33.08 -1.87
CA ASN A 676 18.40 -33.83 -0.76
C ASN A 676 19.37 -32.97 0.06
N LYS A 677 20.25 -32.21 -0.62
CA LYS A 677 21.17 -31.27 0.06
C LYS A 677 20.44 -30.14 0.78
N LEU A 678 19.38 -29.59 0.18
CA LEU A 678 18.53 -28.59 0.80
C LEU A 678 17.80 -29.14 2.03
N THR A 679 17.32 -30.37 1.96
CA THR A 679 16.68 -31.09 3.07
C THR A 679 17.65 -31.29 4.22
N GLN A 680 18.89 -31.71 3.94
CA GLN A 680 19.93 -31.84 4.95
C GLN A 680 20.27 -30.49 5.58
N TRP A 681 20.45 -29.45 4.75
CA TRP A 681 20.72 -28.10 5.22
C TRP A 681 19.58 -27.56 6.10
N SER A 682 18.31 -27.79 5.73
CA SER A 682 17.17 -27.33 6.50
C SER A 682 17.13 -27.99 7.87
N ILE A 683 17.38 -29.30 7.94
CA ILE A 683 17.45 -30.05 9.19
C ILE A 683 18.57 -29.50 10.08
N LEU A 684 19.77 -29.25 9.55
CA LEU A 684 20.91 -28.73 10.33
C LEU A 684 20.73 -27.28 10.80
N ASN A 685 19.82 -26.50 10.19
CA ASN A 685 19.59 -25.10 10.52
C ASN A 685 18.26 -24.84 11.24
N GLY A 686 17.48 -25.88 11.55
CA GLY A 686 16.19 -25.75 12.23
C GLY A 686 15.05 -25.26 11.33
N PHE A 687 15.17 -25.41 10.01
CA PHE A 687 14.10 -25.08 9.06
C PHE A 687 13.35 -26.31 8.56
N THR A 688 12.11 -26.10 8.14
CA THR A 688 11.26 -27.14 7.54
C THR A 688 10.58 -26.59 6.30
N PHE A 689 10.74 -27.28 5.17
CA PHE A 689 10.03 -26.95 3.94
C PHE A 689 8.61 -27.55 3.96
N SER A 690 7.62 -26.80 3.50
CA SER A 690 6.25 -27.31 3.43
C SER A 690 6.07 -28.18 2.20
N THR A 691 5.80 -29.48 2.39
CA THR A 691 5.54 -30.39 1.25
C THR A 691 4.28 -30.00 0.48
N SER A 692 3.24 -29.52 1.19
CA SER A 692 1.95 -29.14 0.60
C SER A 692 1.98 -27.87 -0.26
N LYS A 693 2.88 -26.94 0.03
CA LYS A 693 2.99 -25.67 -0.69
C LYS A 693 4.17 -25.62 -1.66
N THR A 694 5.17 -26.48 -1.45
CA THR A 694 6.26 -26.64 -2.40
C THR A 694 5.71 -27.23 -3.69
N SER A 695 6.02 -26.62 -4.82
CA SER A 695 5.50 -27.04 -6.12
C SER A 695 6.57 -27.00 -7.20
N CYS A 696 6.37 -27.83 -8.22
CA CYS A 696 7.28 -27.98 -9.35
C CYS A 696 6.57 -27.49 -10.63
N VAL A 697 7.29 -26.79 -11.51
CA VAL A 697 6.79 -26.46 -12.85
C VAL A 697 7.79 -26.92 -13.90
N HIS A 698 7.28 -27.67 -14.87
CA HIS A 698 8.01 -28.04 -16.07
C HIS A 698 7.77 -27.03 -17.20
N PHE A 699 8.77 -26.19 -17.48
CA PHE A 699 8.77 -25.27 -18.59
C PHE A 699 9.35 -25.96 -19.83
N CYS A 700 8.50 -26.22 -20.83
CA CYS A 700 8.92 -26.82 -22.10
C CYS A 700 8.04 -26.39 -23.26
N ARG A 701 8.60 -26.22 -24.47
CA ARG A 701 7.85 -25.98 -25.72
C ARG A 701 7.90 -27.14 -26.71
N LYS A 702 8.56 -28.26 -26.38
CA LYS A 702 8.54 -29.46 -27.22
C LYS A 702 7.10 -29.98 -27.35
N ARG A 703 6.75 -30.46 -28.55
CA ARG A 703 5.44 -31.06 -28.87
C ARG A 703 5.41 -32.58 -28.61
N ARG A 704 6.56 -33.24 -28.64
CA ARG A 704 6.68 -34.68 -28.36
C ARG A 704 6.32 -34.95 -26.90
N LEU A 705 5.68 -36.11 -26.67
CA LEU A 705 5.42 -36.64 -25.33
C LEU A 705 6.75 -36.79 -24.57
N HIS A 706 6.72 -36.41 -23.29
CA HIS A 706 7.84 -36.54 -22.37
C HIS A 706 7.28 -36.81 -20.97
N PRO A 707 7.99 -37.58 -20.13
CA PRO A 707 7.58 -37.82 -18.76
C PRO A 707 7.70 -36.52 -17.94
N GLU A 708 6.81 -36.39 -16.96
CA GLU A 708 6.93 -35.37 -15.90
C GLU A 708 7.99 -35.83 -14.87
N PRO A 709 8.71 -34.89 -14.23
CA PRO A 709 9.75 -35.23 -13.26
C PRO A 709 9.16 -35.79 -11.95
N GLN A 710 9.76 -36.85 -11.41
CA GLN A 710 9.36 -37.48 -10.14
C GLN A 710 10.30 -37.13 -8.98
N ILE A 711 10.24 -35.89 -8.52
CA ILE A 711 11.14 -35.38 -7.47
C ILE A 711 10.46 -35.51 -6.10
N LYS A 712 11.19 -36.02 -5.11
CA LYS A 712 10.69 -36.26 -3.75
C LYS A 712 11.29 -35.28 -2.73
N LEU A 713 10.45 -34.69 -1.89
CA LEU A 713 10.81 -33.89 -0.71
C LEU A 713 10.30 -34.62 0.54
N TYR A 714 11.19 -34.96 1.48
CA TYR A 714 10.88 -35.81 2.64
C TYR A 714 10.18 -37.13 2.25
N GLY A 715 10.56 -37.72 1.12
CA GLY A 715 9.95 -38.95 0.58
C GLY A 715 8.61 -38.75 -0.15
N GLN A 716 7.96 -37.59 -0.03
CA GLN A 716 6.72 -37.26 -0.74
C GLN A 716 7.01 -36.64 -2.11
N VAL A 717 6.30 -37.08 -3.15
CA VAL A 717 6.47 -36.52 -4.51
C VAL A 717 5.96 -35.08 -4.55
N ILE A 718 6.78 -34.17 -5.07
CA ILE A 718 6.43 -32.77 -5.26
C ILE A 718 5.43 -32.68 -6.42
N ASN A 719 4.30 -32.01 -6.19
CA ASN A 719 3.28 -31.85 -7.23
C ASN A 719 3.79 -31.00 -8.40
N VAL A 720 3.64 -31.52 -9.62
CA VAL A 720 3.95 -30.79 -10.86
C VAL A 720 2.71 -30.04 -11.32
N VAL A 721 2.79 -28.71 -11.33
CA VAL A 721 1.67 -27.82 -11.65
C VAL A 721 1.89 -27.12 -13.00
N SER A 722 0.78 -26.78 -13.66
CA SER A 722 0.83 -26.11 -14.97
C SER A 722 1.15 -24.61 -14.88
N GLU A 723 0.92 -24.00 -13.71
CA GLU A 723 1.21 -22.61 -13.42
C GLU A 723 1.58 -22.41 -11.94
N VAL A 724 2.46 -21.45 -11.68
CA VAL A 724 2.91 -21.10 -10.32
C VAL A 724 2.87 -19.58 -10.13
N LYS A 725 2.45 -19.15 -8.94
CA LYS A 725 2.53 -17.75 -8.54
C LYS A 725 3.82 -17.51 -7.76
N PHE A 726 4.77 -16.81 -8.36
CA PHE A 726 6.05 -16.46 -7.75
C PHE A 726 6.18 -14.94 -7.66
N LEU A 727 6.46 -14.41 -6.47
CA LEU A 727 6.61 -12.97 -6.19
C LEU A 727 5.52 -12.11 -6.86
N GLY A 728 4.26 -12.55 -6.79
CA GLY A 728 3.10 -11.81 -7.31
C GLY A 728 2.77 -12.00 -8.80
N ILE A 729 3.63 -12.64 -9.59
CA ILE A 729 3.42 -12.92 -11.02
C ILE A 729 3.11 -14.41 -11.22
N ILE A 730 2.23 -14.74 -12.18
CA ILE A 730 1.89 -16.13 -12.51
C ILE A 730 2.68 -16.54 -13.75
N PHE A 731 3.48 -17.61 -13.61
CA PHE A 731 4.24 -18.23 -14.69
C PHE A 731 3.54 -19.53 -15.09
N ASP A 732 3.08 -19.61 -16.34
CA ASP A 732 2.54 -20.83 -16.94
C ASP A 732 3.63 -21.62 -17.68
N LYS A 733 3.46 -22.94 -17.82
CA LYS A 733 4.43 -23.86 -18.44
C LYS A 733 4.94 -23.48 -19.84
N LYS A 734 4.23 -22.60 -20.57
CA LYS A 734 4.61 -22.10 -21.90
C LYS A 734 5.06 -20.62 -21.91
N LEU A 735 5.07 -19.97 -20.75
CA LEU A 735 5.40 -18.57 -20.53
C LEU A 735 4.59 -17.61 -21.42
N THR A 736 3.27 -17.82 -21.45
CA THR A 736 2.30 -17.00 -22.19
C THR A 736 1.79 -15.81 -21.38
N PHE A 737 1.84 -15.90 -20.05
CA PHE A 737 1.28 -14.95 -19.08
C PHE A 737 -0.22 -14.68 -19.21
N LEU A 738 -0.95 -15.49 -19.97
CA LEU A 738 -2.41 -15.34 -20.11
C LEU A 738 -3.14 -15.49 -18.77
N PRO A 739 -2.86 -16.52 -17.92
CA PRO A 739 -3.49 -16.63 -16.62
C PRO A 739 -3.21 -15.42 -15.72
N HIS A 740 -1.98 -14.91 -15.75
CA HIS A 740 -1.58 -13.70 -15.02
C HIS A 740 -2.43 -12.49 -15.45
N VAL A 741 -2.51 -12.22 -16.75
CA VAL A 741 -3.24 -11.06 -17.28
C VAL A 741 -4.75 -11.17 -17.03
N LEU A 742 -5.33 -12.36 -17.08
CA LEU A 742 -6.75 -12.56 -16.74
C LEU A 742 -7.02 -12.31 -15.25
N GLN A 743 -6.15 -12.81 -14.36
CA GLN A 743 -6.28 -12.55 -12.93
C GLN A 743 -6.06 -11.07 -12.59
N LEU A 744 -5.09 -10.43 -13.24
CA LEU A 744 -4.83 -9.00 -13.11
C LEU A 744 -6.06 -8.20 -13.57
N ARG A 745 -6.60 -8.50 -14.76
CA ARG A 745 -7.82 -7.85 -15.27
C ARG A 745 -8.98 -7.92 -14.27
N LYS A 746 -9.27 -9.11 -13.71
CA LYS A 746 -10.32 -9.26 -12.67
C LYS A 746 -10.09 -8.33 -11.47
N LYS A 747 -8.84 -8.14 -11.04
CA LYS A 747 -8.49 -7.21 -9.95
C LYS A 747 -8.63 -5.74 -10.37
N LEU A 748 -8.35 -5.42 -11.63
CA LEU A 748 -8.46 -4.07 -12.17
C LEU A 748 -9.92 -3.67 -12.42
N ASP A 749 -10.79 -4.59 -12.86
CA ASP A 749 -12.23 -4.34 -13.02
C ASP A 749 -12.87 -3.89 -11.70
N ARG A 750 -12.49 -4.54 -10.59
CA ARG A 750 -12.91 -4.12 -9.23
C ARG A 750 -12.42 -2.71 -8.88
N ALA A 751 -11.20 -2.37 -9.26
CA ALA A 751 -10.65 -1.02 -9.04
C ALA A 751 -11.30 0.03 -9.96
N LEU A 752 -11.68 -0.35 -11.19
CA LEU A 752 -12.39 0.51 -12.13
C LEU A 752 -13.78 0.88 -11.62
N ASN A 753 -14.44 0.00 -10.87
CA ASN A 753 -15.72 0.32 -10.23
C ASN A 753 -15.60 1.48 -9.23
N ILE A 754 -14.44 1.65 -8.58
CA ILE A 754 -14.19 2.83 -7.73
C ILE A 754 -14.22 4.10 -8.57
N LEU A 755 -13.57 4.11 -9.75
CA LEU A 755 -13.65 5.27 -10.65
C LEU A 755 -15.08 5.52 -11.11
N LYS A 756 -15.83 4.47 -11.50
CA LYS A 756 -17.24 4.61 -11.91
C LYS A 756 -18.11 5.25 -10.84
N VAL A 757 -17.87 4.92 -9.56
CA VAL A 757 -18.60 5.49 -8.41
C VAL A 757 -18.25 6.97 -8.18
N LEU A 758 -17.01 7.36 -8.44
CA LEU A 758 -16.52 8.73 -8.23
C LEU A 758 -16.69 9.64 -9.44
N SER A 759 -16.88 9.06 -10.62
CA SER A 759 -17.00 9.79 -11.89
C SER A 759 -18.45 9.98 -12.29
N ASN A 760 -18.83 11.22 -12.57
CA ASN A 760 -20.00 11.55 -13.37
C ASN A 760 -19.60 12.68 -14.35
N THR A 761 -20.45 12.99 -15.33
CA THR A 761 -20.21 14.00 -16.37
C THR A 761 -20.70 15.38 -15.94
N SER A 762 -21.74 15.46 -15.09
CA SER A 762 -22.28 16.74 -14.59
C SER A 762 -21.78 17.12 -13.19
N TRP A 763 -21.41 16.13 -12.37
CA TRP A 763 -20.91 16.31 -11.00
C TRP A 763 -19.81 15.26 -10.73
N GLY A 764 -19.24 15.27 -9.53
CA GLY A 764 -18.29 14.25 -9.10
C GLY A 764 -16.86 14.77 -9.03
N ALA A 765 -15.91 13.84 -8.91
CA ALA A 765 -14.51 14.18 -8.66
C ALA A 765 -13.91 14.91 -9.86
N SER A 766 -12.98 15.84 -9.60
CA SER A 766 -12.26 16.52 -10.68
C SER A 766 -11.44 15.53 -11.52
N ARG A 767 -11.18 15.86 -12.79
CA ARG A 767 -10.34 15.04 -13.68
C ARG A 767 -9.01 14.67 -13.04
N LEU A 768 -8.31 15.65 -12.47
CA LEU A 768 -7.02 15.44 -11.80
C LEU A 768 -7.13 14.47 -10.62
N SER A 769 -8.20 14.56 -9.81
CA SER A 769 -8.45 13.61 -8.73
C SER A 769 -8.72 12.20 -9.24
N LEU A 770 -9.52 12.06 -10.30
CA LEU A 770 -9.80 10.77 -10.94
C LEU A 770 -8.54 10.14 -11.52
N LEU A 771 -7.70 10.92 -12.21
CA LEU A 771 -6.40 10.45 -12.71
C LEU A 771 -5.46 10.03 -11.58
N ARG A 772 -5.45 10.74 -10.44
CA ARG A 772 -4.69 10.32 -9.24
C ARG A 772 -5.18 8.99 -8.67
N VAL A 773 -6.50 8.77 -8.62
CA VAL A 773 -7.07 7.48 -8.20
C VAL A 773 -6.74 6.38 -9.21
N TYR A 774 -6.87 6.66 -10.50
CA TYR A 774 -6.48 5.76 -11.59
C TYR A 774 -5.02 5.31 -11.47
N ARG A 775 -4.08 6.27 -11.38
CA ARG A 775 -2.64 6.00 -11.27
C ARG A 775 -2.33 5.07 -10.10
N ALA A 776 -2.93 5.29 -8.93
CA ALA A 776 -2.57 4.52 -7.74
C ALA A 776 -3.42 3.25 -7.50
N ALA A 777 -4.65 3.13 -8.03
CA ALA A 777 -5.49 1.92 -7.87
C ALA A 777 -5.43 0.94 -9.05
N ILE A 778 -5.14 1.44 -10.26
CA ILE A 778 -5.15 0.67 -11.51
C ILE A 778 -3.75 0.63 -12.11
N LEU A 779 -3.14 1.78 -12.43
CA LEU A 779 -1.86 1.82 -13.15
C LEU A 779 -0.72 1.19 -12.34
N SER A 780 -0.65 1.46 -11.04
CA SER A 780 0.33 0.84 -10.13
C SER A 780 0.32 -0.70 -10.14
N LYS A 781 -0.86 -1.31 -10.32
CA LYS A 781 -1.00 -2.77 -10.42
C LYS A 781 -0.62 -3.31 -11.79
N ILE A 782 -0.82 -2.51 -12.84
CA ILE A 782 -0.34 -2.82 -14.19
C ILE A 782 1.18 -2.73 -14.20
N ASP A 783 1.76 -1.67 -13.63
CA ASP A 783 3.20 -1.43 -13.63
C ASP A 783 3.99 -2.56 -12.94
N TYR A 784 3.45 -3.13 -11.87
CA TYR A 784 4.10 -4.22 -11.14
C TYR A 784 4.30 -5.47 -12.01
N GLY A 785 5.56 -5.80 -12.30
CA GLY A 785 5.95 -6.97 -13.10
C GLY A 785 5.81 -6.81 -14.62
N CYS A 786 5.43 -5.63 -15.12
CA CYS A 786 5.23 -5.42 -16.56
C CYS A 786 6.53 -5.54 -17.38
N THR A 787 7.69 -5.37 -16.75
CA THR A 787 9.01 -5.65 -17.34
C THR A 787 9.17 -7.13 -17.71
N ILE A 788 8.49 -8.01 -16.98
CA ILE A 788 8.51 -9.47 -17.13
C ILE A 788 7.34 -9.92 -18.04
N TYR A 789 6.10 -9.72 -17.59
CA TYR A 789 4.92 -10.19 -18.33
C TYR A 789 4.65 -9.37 -19.60
N GLY A 790 5.28 -8.20 -19.75
CA GLY A 790 5.20 -7.37 -20.97
C GLY A 790 5.78 -8.05 -22.21
N SER A 791 6.45 -9.20 -22.06
CA SER A 791 6.85 -10.10 -23.16
C SER A 791 5.71 -10.98 -23.69
N ALA A 792 4.52 -10.91 -23.10
CA ALA A 792 3.34 -11.62 -23.60
C ALA A 792 2.93 -11.13 -25.00
N ARG A 793 2.19 -11.97 -25.74
CA ARG A 793 1.66 -11.60 -27.06
C ARG A 793 0.75 -10.38 -26.97
N GLN A 794 0.75 -9.55 -28.01
CA GLN A 794 -0.03 -8.32 -28.03
C GLN A 794 -1.53 -8.55 -27.80
N SER A 795 -2.10 -9.63 -28.32
CA SER A 795 -3.51 -10.00 -28.08
C SER A 795 -3.85 -10.29 -26.60
N VAL A 796 -2.85 -10.72 -25.81
CA VAL A 796 -2.98 -10.89 -24.36
C VAL A 796 -2.90 -9.53 -23.66
N LEU A 797 -1.89 -8.72 -24.01
CA LEU A 797 -1.67 -7.38 -23.40
C LEU A 797 -2.82 -6.40 -23.70
N GLN A 798 -3.42 -6.47 -24.90
CA GLN A 798 -4.57 -5.65 -25.30
C GLN A 798 -5.77 -5.79 -24.36
N LYS A 799 -5.90 -6.91 -23.64
CA LYS A 799 -6.94 -7.09 -22.62
C LYS A 799 -6.83 -6.03 -21.51
N LEU A 800 -5.63 -5.54 -21.20
CA LEU A 800 -5.40 -4.48 -20.21
C LEU A 800 -5.65 -3.07 -20.78
N ASN A 801 -5.44 -2.87 -22.09
CA ASN A 801 -5.71 -1.59 -22.74
C ASN A 801 -7.17 -1.17 -22.56
N THR A 802 -8.11 -2.11 -22.63
CA THR A 802 -9.54 -1.83 -22.43
C THR A 802 -9.84 -1.18 -21.08
N ILE A 803 -9.15 -1.60 -20.01
CA ILE A 803 -9.30 -1.02 -18.67
C ILE A 803 -8.68 0.37 -18.61
N HIS A 804 -7.48 0.52 -19.16
CA HIS A 804 -6.79 1.80 -19.23
C HIS A 804 -7.63 2.85 -19.96
N HIS A 805 -8.14 2.54 -21.16
CA HIS A 805 -8.99 3.46 -21.92
C HIS A 805 -10.31 3.75 -21.20
N SER A 806 -10.91 2.75 -20.55
CA SER A 806 -12.12 2.98 -19.75
C SER A 806 -11.86 3.95 -18.60
N ALA A 807 -10.73 3.82 -17.92
CA ALA A 807 -10.34 4.74 -16.84
C ALA A 807 -10.10 6.17 -17.35
N LEU A 808 -9.44 6.33 -18.51
CA LEU A 808 -9.23 7.65 -19.13
C LEU A 808 -10.54 8.30 -19.55
N ARG A 809 -11.47 7.55 -20.13
CA ARG A 809 -12.82 8.04 -20.48
C ARG A 809 -13.61 8.48 -19.25
N LEU A 810 -13.62 7.69 -18.19
CA LEU A 810 -14.28 8.07 -16.93
C LEU A 810 -13.63 9.32 -16.31
N SER A 811 -12.30 9.42 -16.37
CA SER A 811 -11.57 10.56 -15.81
C SER A 811 -11.78 11.85 -16.60
N SER A 812 -11.85 11.79 -17.93
CA SER A 812 -12.03 12.95 -18.81
C SER A 812 -13.50 13.30 -19.10
N GLY A 813 -14.42 12.35 -18.92
CA GLY A 813 -15.83 12.50 -19.32
C GLY A 813 -16.09 12.27 -20.82
N ALA A 814 -15.09 11.78 -21.56
CA ALA A 814 -15.16 11.47 -22.99
C ALA A 814 -16.11 10.31 -23.30
N PHE A 815 -16.57 10.24 -24.56
CA PHE A 815 -17.47 9.19 -25.03
C PHE A 815 -16.73 7.87 -25.32
N ARG A 816 -17.49 6.78 -25.41
CA ARG A 816 -16.97 5.46 -25.83
C ARG A 816 -16.35 5.51 -27.23
N THR A 817 -16.92 6.31 -28.12
CA THR A 817 -16.45 6.50 -29.51
C THR A 817 -15.23 7.40 -29.62
N SER A 818 -14.82 8.10 -28.56
CA SER A 818 -13.66 9.00 -28.60
C SER A 818 -12.39 8.26 -29.01
N PRO A 819 -11.60 8.81 -29.97
CA PRO A 819 -10.35 8.20 -30.41
C PRO A 819 -9.37 8.01 -29.25
N VAL A 820 -8.71 6.86 -29.21
CA VAL A 820 -7.81 6.49 -28.12
C VAL A 820 -6.62 7.45 -28.03
N GLU A 821 -6.04 7.84 -29.17
CA GLU A 821 -4.92 8.79 -29.21
C GLU A 821 -5.30 10.15 -28.60
N SER A 822 -6.53 10.63 -28.86
CA SER A 822 -7.03 11.86 -28.23
C SER A 822 -7.15 11.72 -26.71
N LEU A 823 -7.51 10.54 -26.20
CA LEU A 823 -7.59 10.30 -24.75
C LEU A 823 -6.21 10.36 -24.10
N TYR A 824 -5.18 9.81 -24.74
CA TYR A 824 -3.81 9.87 -24.23
C TYR A 824 -3.34 11.33 -24.11
N VAL A 825 -3.53 12.13 -25.15
CA VAL A 825 -3.08 13.52 -25.18
C VAL A 825 -3.92 14.42 -24.27
N GLU A 826 -5.25 14.23 -24.23
CA GLU A 826 -6.16 15.03 -23.40
C GLU A 826 -5.97 14.76 -21.89
N CYS A 827 -5.64 13.51 -21.52
CA CYS A 827 -5.37 13.14 -20.13
C CYS A 827 -3.89 13.31 -19.74
N HIS A 828 -3.02 13.57 -20.71
CA HIS A 828 -1.57 13.51 -20.58
C HIS A 828 -1.11 12.18 -19.94
N GLU A 829 -1.58 11.07 -20.52
CA GLU A 829 -1.30 9.70 -20.10
C GLU A 829 -0.83 8.89 -21.32
N PRO A 830 0.42 8.38 -21.35
CA PRO A 830 0.91 7.62 -22.49
C PRO A 830 0.22 6.26 -22.59
N SER A 831 0.29 5.66 -23.78
CA SER A 831 -0.18 4.29 -23.96
C SER A 831 0.55 3.30 -23.04
N LEU A 832 -0.10 2.19 -22.68
CA LEU A 832 0.53 1.17 -21.84
C LEU A 832 1.77 0.56 -22.49
N GLU A 833 1.92 0.67 -23.81
CA GLU A 833 3.11 0.20 -24.53
C GLU A 833 4.32 1.09 -24.26
N HIS A 834 4.20 2.40 -24.49
CA HIS A 834 5.23 3.38 -24.12
C HIS A 834 5.62 3.26 -22.65
N ARG A 835 4.62 3.07 -21.78
CA ARG A 835 4.86 2.88 -20.35
C ARG A 835 5.64 1.61 -20.02
N ARG A 836 5.38 0.49 -20.71
CA ARG A 836 6.15 -0.75 -20.53
C ARG A 836 7.58 -0.62 -21.03
N GLN A 837 7.80 0.06 -22.16
CA GLN A 837 9.13 0.37 -22.67
C GLN A 837 9.92 1.24 -21.68
N MET A 838 9.31 2.32 -21.20
CA MET A 838 9.88 3.19 -20.15
C MET A 838 10.31 2.41 -18.91
N LEU A 839 9.42 1.57 -18.36
CA LEU A 839 9.72 0.79 -17.16
C LEU A 839 10.78 -0.31 -17.41
N THR A 840 10.81 -0.87 -18.62
CA THR A 840 11.83 -1.83 -19.05
C THR A 840 13.20 -1.16 -19.11
N LEU A 841 13.31 0.00 -19.76
CA LEU A 841 14.54 0.76 -19.86
C LEU A 841 15.01 1.27 -18.49
N HIS A 842 14.12 1.85 -17.68
CA HIS A 842 14.45 2.28 -16.31
C HIS A 842 15.03 1.15 -15.44
N TYR A 843 14.49 -0.06 -15.59
CA TYR A 843 14.97 -1.22 -14.85
C TYR A 843 16.28 -1.76 -15.43
N PHE A 844 16.41 -1.81 -16.76
CA PHE A 844 17.64 -2.20 -17.43
C PHE A 844 18.80 -1.27 -17.06
N SER A 845 18.61 0.06 -17.12
CA SER A 845 19.61 1.04 -16.69
C SER A 845 19.98 0.86 -15.22
N LYS A 846 19.02 0.54 -14.34
CA LYS A 846 19.30 0.27 -12.92
C LYS A 846 20.23 -0.94 -12.74
N ILE A 847 20.10 -1.97 -13.58
CA ILE A 847 21.00 -3.13 -13.56
C ILE A 847 22.40 -2.70 -13.99
N LEU A 848 22.50 -1.95 -15.10
CA LEU A 848 23.77 -1.48 -15.66
C LEU A 848 24.53 -0.49 -14.77
N THR A 849 23.88 0.11 -13.77
CA THR A 849 24.55 1.01 -12.80
C THR A 849 24.85 0.36 -11.46
N ASN A 850 24.51 -0.91 -11.24
CA ASN A 850 24.70 -1.57 -9.93
C ASN A 850 25.73 -2.71 -10.02
N PRO A 851 27.01 -2.47 -9.70
CA PRO A 851 28.07 -3.48 -9.79
C PRO A 851 27.79 -4.75 -8.97
N ASN A 852 27.03 -4.64 -7.89
CA ASN A 852 26.70 -5.78 -7.05
C ASN A 852 25.60 -6.68 -7.66
N HIS A 853 24.88 -6.23 -8.69
CA HIS A 853 23.80 -6.99 -9.30
C HIS A 853 24.34 -8.19 -10.12
N PRO A 854 23.79 -9.42 -10.01
CA PRO A 854 24.24 -10.61 -10.73
C PRO A 854 24.33 -10.42 -12.25
N TYR A 855 23.45 -9.58 -12.78
CA TYR A 855 23.35 -9.32 -14.21
C TYR A 855 24.02 -8.01 -14.67
N PHE A 856 24.82 -7.35 -13.81
CA PHE A 856 25.53 -6.11 -14.18
C PHE A 856 26.38 -6.28 -15.45
N ASN A 857 27.19 -7.35 -15.49
CA ASN A 857 28.04 -7.71 -16.62
C ASN A 857 27.39 -8.73 -17.58
N TYR A 858 26.07 -8.92 -17.51
CA TYR A 858 25.43 -9.94 -18.33
C TYR A 858 25.48 -9.56 -19.82
N LYS A 859 26.14 -10.40 -20.62
CA LYS A 859 26.12 -10.33 -22.08
C LYS A 859 25.56 -11.64 -22.63
N GLN A 860 24.61 -11.55 -23.54
CA GLN A 860 24.08 -12.72 -24.23
C GLN A 860 25.19 -13.32 -25.11
N SER A 861 25.39 -14.63 -25.02
CA SER A 861 26.44 -15.28 -25.81
C SER A 861 26.15 -15.22 -27.31
N ARG A 862 27.21 -15.14 -28.13
CA ARG A 862 27.10 -15.09 -29.60
C ARG A 862 26.34 -16.30 -30.17
N PHE A 863 26.46 -17.45 -29.52
CA PHE A 863 25.67 -18.65 -29.84
C PHE A 863 24.17 -18.43 -29.65
N LEU A 864 23.75 -17.84 -28.52
CA LEU A 864 22.34 -17.55 -28.27
C LEU A 864 21.80 -16.48 -29.22
N GLN A 865 22.62 -15.50 -29.61
CA GLN A 865 22.23 -14.51 -30.63
C GLN A 865 21.97 -15.19 -31.98
N ARG A 866 22.91 -15.99 -32.50
CA ARG A 866 22.72 -16.75 -33.75
C ARG A 866 21.47 -17.63 -33.73
N LEU A 867 21.19 -18.28 -32.59
CA LEU A 867 19.97 -19.06 -32.42
C LEU A 867 18.69 -18.21 -32.45
N GLN A 868 18.74 -17.01 -31.88
CA GLN A 868 17.62 -16.06 -31.87
C GLN A 868 17.33 -15.56 -33.29
N ASP A 869 18.38 -15.25 -34.06
CA ASP A 869 18.27 -14.81 -35.45
C ASP A 869 17.68 -15.93 -36.33
N ALA A 870 18.11 -17.17 -36.12
CA ALA A 870 17.55 -18.34 -36.80
C ALA A 870 16.11 -18.70 -36.37
N ARG A 871 15.59 -18.08 -35.29
CA ARG A 871 14.28 -18.41 -34.69
C ARG A 871 13.51 -17.14 -34.28
N PRO A 872 13.14 -16.26 -35.22
CA PRO A 872 12.53 -14.96 -34.92
C PRO A 872 11.16 -15.07 -34.25
N SER A 873 10.46 -16.21 -34.40
CA SER A 873 9.17 -16.48 -33.75
C SER A 873 9.27 -16.72 -32.23
N VAL A 874 10.47 -16.99 -31.70
CA VAL A 874 10.71 -17.13 -30.26
C VAL A 874 10.89 -15.74 -29.67
N VAL A 875 10.01 -15.38 -28.71
CA VAL A 875 10.09 -14.11 -28.00
C VAL A 875 11.47 -13.97 -27.34
N PRO A 876 12.22 -12.89 -27.63
CA PRO A 876 13.54 -12.67 -27.04
C PRO A 876 13.50 -12.46 -25.53
N SER A 877 14.65 -12.72 -24.88
CA SER A 877 14.85 -12.47 -23.46
C SER A 877 14.70 -10.98 -23.11
N PHE A 878 14.52 -10.66 -21.83
CA PHE A 878 14.49 -9.28 -21.35
C PHE A 878 15.67 -8.42 -21.86
N PHE A 879 16.91 -8.90 -21.74
CA PHE A 879 18.10 -8.14 -22.12
C PHE A 879 18.12 -7.78 -23.61
N THR A 880 17.76 -8.75 -24.46
CA THR A 880 17.66 -8.53 -25.92
C THR A 880 16.58 -7.49 -26.26
N ARG A 881 15.42 -7.57 -25.60
CA ARG A 881 14.32 -6.61 -25.80
C ARG A 881 14.69 -5.21 -25.34
N ALA A 882 15.34 -5.09 -24.18
CA ALA A 882 15.76 -3.81 -23.63
C ALA A 882 16.84 -3.15 -24.49
N ALA A 883 17.81 -3.91 -24.98
CA ALA A 883 18.82 -3.42 -25.92
C ALA A 883 18.19 -2.95 -27.24
N GLY A 884 17.22 -3.70 -27.78
CA GLY A 884 16.46 -3.26 -28.96
C GLY A 884 15.77 -1.92 -28.75
N PHE A 885 15.13 -1.71 -27.59
CA PHE A 885 14.50 -0.42 -27.28
C PHE A 885 15.49 0.74 -27.10
N LEU A 886 16.71 0.49 -26.62
CA LEU A 886 17.75 1.53 -26.54
C LEU A 886 18.17 1.97 -27.93
N HIS A 887 18.46 1.00 -28.80
CA HIS A 887 18.84 1.26 -30.19
C HIS A 887 17.71 1.96 -30.95
N ASP A 888 16.48 1.48 -30.85
CA ASP A 888 15.30 2.08 -31.51
C ASP A 888 15.06 3.55 -31.12
N LEU A 889 15.53 3.96 -29.94
CA LEU A 889 15.40 5.32 -29.42
C LEU A 889 16.69 6.14 -29.55
N ASN A 890 17.73 5.61 -30.20
CA ASN A 890 19.06 6.22 -30.32
C ASN A 890 19.68 6.62 -28.96
N LEU A 891 19.46 5.79 -27.94
CA LEU A 891 19.96 6.04 -26.57
C LEU A 891 21.34 5.42 -26.31
N ASP A 892 21.92 4.72 -27.29
CA ASP A 892 23.20 4.01 -27.16
C ASP A 892 24.41 4.95 -27.05
N THR A 893 24.24 6.25 -27.33
CA THR A 893 25.30 7.26 -27.28
C THR A 893 25.73 7.62 -25.85
N ALA A 894 24.84 7.43 -24.86
CA ALA A 894 25.13 7.76 -23.47
C ALA A 894 25.65 6.53 -22.72
N GLN A 895 26.83 6.66 -22.11
CA GLN A 895 27.38 5.63 -21.26
C GLN A 895 26.84 5.80 -19.83
N LEU A 896 26.20 4.78 -19.28
CA LEU A 896 25.73 4.86 -17.89
C LEU A 896 26.90 4.84 -16.91
N LEU A 897 26.93 5.81 -16.00
CA LEU A 897 27.90 5.88 -14.91
C LEU A 897 27.55 4.80 -13.86
N PRO A 898 28.44 3.82 -13.59
CA PRO A 898 28.23 2.85 -12.53
C PRO A 898 28.17 3.55 -11.16
N ASN A 899 27.28 3.11 -10.29
CA ASN A 899 27.29 3.58 -8.91
C ASN A 899 28.59 3.09 -8.26
N PRO A 900 29.32 3.97 -7.56
CA PRO A 900 30.52 3.55 -6.86
C PRO A 900 30.15 2.48 -5.83
N VAL A 901 31.02 1.47 -5.67
CA VAL A 901 30.89 0.46 -4.61
C VAL A 901 31.38 1.07 -3.29
N ILE A 902 30.85 2.24 -2.94
CA ILE A 902 31.15 2.91 -1.69
C ILE A 902 29.95 2.68 -0.80
N LEU A 903 30.16 1.82 0.20
CA LEU A 903 29.34 1.89 1.39
C LEU A 903 30.01 3.01 2.22
N LEU A 904 29.32 4.13 2.43
CA LEU A 904 29.77 5.10 3.44
C LEU A 904 29.59 4.46 4.80
N THR A 905 30.58 4.60 5.68
CA THR A 905 30.45 4.18 7.08
C THR A 905 29.30 4.97 7.71
N PRO A 906 28.18 4.33 8.11
CA PRO A 906 27.00 5.08 8.52
C PRO A 906 27.14 5.87 9.84
N TRP A 907 28.27 5.77 10.52
CA TRP A 907 28.52 6.35 11.85
C TRP A 907 29.69 7.36 11.91
N ILE A 908 30.51 7.48 10.86
CA ILE A 908 31.60 8.46 10.80
C ILE A 908 31.11 9.67 9.98
N PRO A 909 31.06 10.89 10.55
CA PRO A 909 30.79 12.09 9.76
C PRO A 909 31.97 12.36 8.81
N HIS A 910 31.68 12.73 7.57
CA HIS A 910 32.72 13.14 6.63
C HIS A 910 33.28 14.51 7.00
N GLY A 911 34.60 14.70 6.84
CA GLY A 911 35.31 15.92 7.24
C GLY A 911 35.14 17.11 6.29
N LEU A 912 34.24 17.01 5.31
CA LEU A 912 34.01 18.04 4.30
C LEU A 912 33.38 19.28 4.94
N LYS A 913 34.11 20.39 4.93
CA LYS A 913 33.68 21.67 5.52
C LYS A 913 33.03 22.55 4.46
N PHE A 914 31.86 23.07 4.81
CA PHE A 914 31.07 23.97 3.96
C PHE A 914 30.98 25.35 4.61
N LEU A 915 31.34 26.39 3.85
CA LEU A 915 31.26 27.78 4.24
C LEU A 915 30.17 28.49 3.43
N ASN A 916 29.36 29.30 4.12
CA ASN A 916 28.41 30.20 3.48
C ASN A 916 28.47 31.58 4.17
N PRO A 917 29.48 32.42 3.85
CA PRO A 917 29.63 33.74 4.47
C PRO A 917 28.47 34.70 4.12
N PHE A 918 27.59 34.31 3.20
CA PHE A 918 26.50 35.11 2.67
C PHE A 918 25.11 34.68 3.19
N GLU A 919 25.03 33.70 4.11
CA GLU A 919 23.75 33.06 4.54
C GLU A 919 22.69 34.06 5.04
N ASN A 920 23.12 35.16 5.66
CA ASN A 920 22.23 36.17 6.23
C ASN A 920 21.78 37.25 5.22
N TYR A 921 22.19 37.17 3.96
CA TYR A 921 21.93 38.19 2.93
C TYR A 921 21.00 37.66 1.84
N ASP A 922 19.93 38.40 1.57
CA ASP A 922 18.96 38.05 0.53
C ASP A 922 19.44 38.52 -0.85
N LYS A 923 19.60 37.56 -1.78
CA LYS A 923 20.09 37.79 -3.15
C LYS A 923 19.23 38.79 -3.93
N THR A 924 17.92 38.86 -3.69
CA THR A 924 17.06 39.78 -4.44
C THR A 924 17.15 41.23 -3.98
N ASN A 925 17.56 41.45 -2.73
CA ASN A 925 17.47 42.75 -2.06
C ASN A 925 18.84 43.35 -1.71
N THR A 926 19.90 42.57 -1.80
CA THR A 926 21.27 42.98 -1.47
C THR A 926 22.00 43.39 -2.75
N ALA A 927 22.59 44.58 -2.77
CA ALA A 927 23.34 45.10 -3.92
C ALA A 927 24.61 44.28 -4.18
N SER A 928 25.00 44.12 -5.46
CA SER A 928 26.19 43.35 -5.86
C SER A 928 27.48 43.85 -5.21
N ASP A 929 27.63 45.16 -5.01
CA ASP A 929 28.80 45.76 -4.36
C ASP A 929 28.99 45.28 -2.91
N ILE A 930 27.89 45.01 -2.19
CA ILE A 930 27.93 44.45 -0.84
C ILE A 930 28.46 43.02 -0.88
N TYR A 931 28.02 42.21 -1.85
CA TYR A 931 28.53 40.85 -2.03
C TYR A 931 30.02 40.85 -2.40
N LEU A 932 30.47 41.80 -3.22
CA LEU A 932 31.88 41.98 -3.54
C LEU A 932 32.71 42.35 -2.31
N GLN A 933 32.25 43.29 -1.48
CA GLN A 933 32.92 43.64 -0.22
C GLN A 933 33.02 42.46 0.74
N LEU A 934 31.92 41.72 0.94
CA LEU A 934 31.89 40.52 1.77
C LEU A 934 32.81 39.43 1.23
N PHE A 935 32.87 39.27 -0.09
CA PHE A 935 33.78 38.32 -0.73
C PHE A 935 35.25 38.73 -0.55
N THR A 936 35.57 40.02 -0.72
CA THR A 936 36.93 40.54 -0.49
C THR A 936 37.37 40.31 0.96
N HIS A 937 36.51 40.64 1.93
CA HIS A 937 36.79 40.36 3.35
C HIS A 937 36.97 38.87 3.63
N HIS A 938 36.12 38.02 3.04
CA HIS A 938 36.29 36.57 3.12
C HIS A 938 37.62 36.11 2.50
N ARG A 939 38.05 36.69 1.39
CA ARG A 939 39.35 36.39 0.77
C ARG A 939 40.53 36.83 1.63
N GLU A 940 40.42 37.94 2.35
CA GLU A 940 41.43 38.36 3.34
C GLU A 940 41.56 37.33 4.47
N LEU A 941 40.44 36.84 5.02
CA LEU A 941 40.46 35.82 6.09
C LEU A 941 41.06 34.49 5.63
N TYR A 942 40.85 34.12 4.38
CA TYR A 942 41.33 32.87 3.78
C TYR A 942 42.45 33.11 2.76
N HIS A 943 43.31 34.12 2.98
CA HIS A 943 44.36 34.51 2.04
C HIS A 943 45.39 33.39 1.77
N HIS A 944 45.60 32.51 2.76
CA HIS A 944 46.51 31.35 2.68
C HIS A 944 45.88 30.14 1.97
N PHE A 945 44.60 30.22 1.57
CA PHE A 945 43.94 29.21 0.74
C PHE A 945 43.96 29.64 -0.73
N ILE A 946 44.41 28.73 -1.60
CA ILE A 946 44.40 28.85 -3.05
C ILE A 946 42.95 28.77 -3.56
N PRO A 947 42.44 29.79 -4.27
CA PRO A 947 41.06 29.80 -4.75
C PRO A 947 40.91 28.97 -6.04
N VAL A 948 39.86 28.17 -6.10
CA VAL A 948 39.42 27.46 -7.31
C VAL A 948 37.95 27.78 -7.54
N PHE A 949 37.58 28.30 -8.70
CA PHE A 949 36.18 28.61 -9.02
C PHE A 949 35.61 27.54 -9.93
N THR A 950 34.33 27.21 -9.74
CA THR A 950 33.65 26.15 -10.49
C THR A 950 32.29 26.61 -10.94
N ASP A 951 31.90 26.24 -12.16
CA ASP A 951 30.54 26.46 -12.65
C ASP A 951 30.11 25.35 -13.63
N GLY A 952 28.79 25.16 -13.77
CA GLY A 952 28.16 24.28 -14.72
C GLY A 952 27.19 25.05 -15.63
N SER A 953 27.13 24.68 -16.90
CA SER A 953 26.21 25.26 -17.88
C SER A 953 25.38 24.18 -18.57
N LYS A 954 24.13 24.51 -18.88
CA LYS A 954 23.22 23.65 -19.65
C LYS A 954 22.38 24.46 -20.63
N THR A 955 22.49 24.10 -21.90
CA THR A 955 21.62 24.56 -22.99
C THR A 955 20.72 23.42 -23.47
N THR A 956 19.93 23.64 -24.52
CA THR A 956 19.08 22.60 -25.13
C THR A 956 19.89 21.51 -25.84
N THR A 957 21.11 21.84 -26.29
CA THR A 957 21.95 20.94 -27.10
C THR A 957 23.22 20.49 -26.38
N GLN A 958 23.65 21.21 -25.34
CA GLN A 958 24.93 21.00 -24.68
C GLN A 958 24.79 21.06 -23.16
N THR A 959 25.60 20.28 -22.46
CA THR A 959 25.82 20.40 -21.01
C THR A 959 27.32 20.39 -20.79
N SER A 960 27.84 21.31 -19.99
CA SER A 960 29.28 21.53 -19.84
C SER A 960 29.60 22.10 -18.47
N PHE A 961 30.86 22.04 -18.05
CA PHE A 961 31.32 22.62 -16.80
C PHE A 961 32.71 23.22 -16.96
N ALA A 962 33.11 24.08 -16.02
CA ALA A 962 34.44 24.65 -15.99
C ALA A 962 34.99 24.76 -14.57
N CYS A 963 36.32 24.76 -14.49
CA CYS A 963 37.12 24.95 -13.29
C CYS A 963 38.19 26.00 -13.58
N VAL A 964 38.27 27.05 -12.77
CA VAL A 964 39.24 28.14 -12.91
C VAL A 964 40.22 28.10 -11.75
N PHE A 965 41.49 27.87 -12.08
CA PHE A 965 42.65 27.97 -11.20
C PHE A 965 43.38 29.28 -11.47
N ILE A 966 44.35 29.64 -10.61
CA ILE A 966 45.11 30.89 -10.75
C ILE A 966 45.77 31.02 -12.14
N ASN A 967 46.33 29.92 -12.67
CA ASN A 967 47.10 29.92 -13.92
C ASN A 967 46.44 29.14 -15.08
N SER A 968 45.26 28.57 -14.88
CA SER A 968 44.61 27.73 -15.90
C SER A 968 43.09 27.75 -15.78
N THR A 969 42.42 27.69 -16.93
CA THR A 969 40.97 27.50 -17.01
C THR A 969 40.72 26.22 -17.78
N LEU A 970 40.03 25.28 -17.13
CA LEU A 970 39.67 24.00 -17.71
C LEU A 970 38.17 24.00 -17.96
N SER A 971 37.73 23.62 -19.16
CA SER A 971 36.31 23.51 -19.47
C SER A 971 36.03 22.30 -20.35
N PHE A 972 34.94 21.59 -20.04
CA PHE A 972 34.59 20.34 -20.70
C PHE A 972 33.10 20.20 -20.99
N GLN A 973 32.79 19.55 -22.11
CA GLN A 973 31.47 19.09 -22.50
C GLN A 973 31.17 17.71 -21.92
N LEU A 974 29.91 17.55 -21.53
CA LEU A 974 29.29 16.33 -21.05
C LEU A 974 28.22 15.89 -22.05
N HIS A 975 27.77 14.64 -21.94
CA HIS A 975 26.66 14.17 -22.75
C HIS A 975 25.40 15.05 -22.53
N PRO A 976 24.63 15.43 -23.58
CA PRO A 976 23.47 16.34 -23.47
C PRO A 976 22.35 15.86 -22.54
N SER A 977 22.34 14.58 -22.18
CA SER A 977 21.40 14.02 -21.20
C SER A 977 21.66 14.49 -19.77
N CYS A 978 22.87 14.97 -19.46
CA CYS A 978 23.25 15.37 -18.11
C CYS A 978 22.47 16.61 -17.65
N SER A 979 22.15 16.68 -16.36
CA SER A 979 21.50 17.83 -15.74
C SER A 979 22.50 18.95 -15.41
N ILE A 980 21.99 20.16 -15.18
CA ILE A 980 22.80 21.28 -14.68
C ILE A 980 23.49 20.91 -13.36
N PHE A 981 22.77 20.25 -12.45
CA PHE A 981 23.32 19.72 -11.20
C PHE A 981 24.49 18.77 -11.44
N THR A 982 24.40 17.91 -12.46
CA THR A 982 25.48 16.98 -12.83
C THR A 982 26.69 17.72 -13.39
N ALA A 983 26.51 18.83 -14.11
CA ALA A 983 27.61 19.66 -14.56
C ALA A 983 28.33 20.33 -13.38
N GLU A 984 27.58 20.98 -12.50
CA GLU A 984 28.11 21.66 -11.30
C GLU A 984 28.86 20.69 -10.37
N ILE A 985 28.30 19.51 -10.09
CA ILE A 985 28.98 18.52 -9.23
C ILE A 985 30.22 17.91 -9.91
N ARG A 986 30.24 17.83 -11.24
CA ARG A 986 31.44 17.40 -11.99
C ARG A 986 32.53 18.44 -11.97
N ALA A 987 32.17 19.73 -11.97
CA ALA A 987 33.14 20.81 -11.79
C ALA A 987 33.89 20.66 -10.46
N ILE A 988 33.16 20.43 -9.36
CA ILE A 988 33.80 20.20 -8.05
C ILE A 988 34.66 18.92 -8.05
N LEU A 989 34.14 17.82 -8.60
CA LEU A 989 34.89 16.56 -8.66
C LEU A 989 36.18 16.69 -9.49
N HIS A 990 36.10 17.38 -10.64
CA HIS A 990 37.24 17.61 -11.51
C HIS A 990 38.25 18.56 -10.84
N SER A 991 37.79 19.61 -10.16
CA SER A 991 38.66 20.48 -9.36
C SER A 991 39.45 19.70 -8.32
N LEU A 992 38.81 18.79 -7.59
CA LEU A 992 39.51 17.92 -6.63
C LEU A 992 40.51 16.98 -7.32
N SER A 993 40.16 16.44 -8.49
CA SER A 993 41.06 15.59 -9.26
C SER A 993 42.29 16.36 -9.73
N GLU A 994 42.11 17.60 -10.16
CA GLU A 994 43.20 18.47 -10.62
C GLU A 994 44.08 18.91 -9.45
N ILE A 995 43.48 19.27 -8.29
CA ILE A 995 44.21 19.56 -7.05
C ILE A 995 45.14 18.40 -6.65
N SER A 996 44.74 17.17 -6.93
CA SER A 996 45.56 15.99 -6.61
C SER A 996 46.90 15.90 -7.34
N ASN A 997 47.07 16.67 -8.42
CA ASN A 997 48.30 16.76 -9.20
C ASN A 997 49.30 17.80 -8.66
N TYR A 998 48.87 18.64 -7.72
CA TYR A 998 49.69 19.68 -7.09
C TYR A 998 50.29 19.20 -5.75
N PRO A 999 51.32 19.87 -5.21
CA PRO A 999 51.77 19.61 -3.85
C PRO A 999 50.67 19.90 -2.82
N ALA A 1000 50.75 19.21 -1.67
CA ALA A 1000 49.78 19.37 -0.59
C ALA A 1000 49.78 20.82 -0.07
N ASP A 1001 48.62 21.47 -0.13
CA ASP A 1001 48.42 22.86 0.29
C ASP A 1001 46.96 23.08 0.70
N ASN A 1002 46.61 24.32 1.04
CA ASN A 1002 45.29 24.78 1.41
C ASN A 1002 44.52 25.25 0.17
N TYR A 1003 43.41 24.61 -0.16
CA TYR A 1003 42.55 24.97 -1.30
C TYR A 1003 41.13 25.32 -0.85
N ILE A 1004 40.53 26.33 -1.48
CA ILE A 1004 39.12 26.68 -1.29
C ILE A 1004 38.40 26.67 -2.63
N ILE A 1005 37.40 25.80 -2.76
CA ILE A 1005 36.59 25.66 -3.98
C ILE A 1005 35.35 26.53 -3.80
N TYR A 1006 35.24 27.56 -4.63
CA TYR A 1006 34.08 28.43 -4.75
C TYR A 1006 33.12 27.87 -5.81
N SER A 1007 31.86 27.69 -5.44
CA SER A 1007 30.79 27.27 -6.34
C SER A 1007 29.53 28.08 -6.04
N ASP A 1008 28.82 28.49 -7.08
CA ASP A 1008 27.52 29.14 -6.94
C ASP A 1008 26.34 28.16 -6.84
N SER A 1009 26.59 26.86 -6.99
CA SER A 1009 25.60 25.81 -6.78
C SER A 1009 25.41 25.48 -5.31
N LEU A 1010 24.54 26.25 -4.65
CA LEU A 1010 24.09 25.92 -3.29
C LEU A 1010 23.48 24.51 -3.23
N SER A 1011 22.83 24.09 -4.32
CA SER A 1011 22.18 22.78 -4.40
C SER A 1011 23.18 21.61 -4.32
N VAL A 1012 24.34 21.72 -4.98
CA VAL A 1012 25.40 20.70 -4.91
C VAL A 1012 26.05 20.71 -3.53
N LEU A 1013 26.34 21.89 -2.98
CA LEU A 1013 26.98 22.02 -1.66
C LEU A 1013 26.08 21.49 -0.53
N GLN A 1014 24.76 21.76 -0.61
CA GLN A 1014 23.77 21.16 0.29
C GLN A 1014 23.66 19.64 0.10
N ALA A 1015 23.77 19.13 -1.14
CA ALA A 1015 23.74 17.69 -1.39
C ALA A 1015 24.99 16.97 -0.83
N LEU A 1016 26.16 17.62 -0.86
CA LEU A 1016 27.40 17.12 -0.27
C LEU A 1016 27.39 17.16 1.26
N SER A 1017 26.70 18.13 1.88
CA SER A 1017 26.57 18.20 3.34
C SER A 1017 25.49 17.26 3.91
N SER A 1018 24.54 16.81 3.08
CA SER A 1018 23.40 15.98 3.50
C SER A 1018 23.38 14.58 2.88
N LEU A 1019 24.54 13.91 2.90
CA LEU A 1019 24.72 12.62 2.26
C LEU A 1019 23.88 11.51 2.88
N HIS A 1020 23.22 10.75 2.01
CA HIS A 1020 22.49 9.54 2.37
C HIS A 1020 22.65 8.49 1.26
N ARG A 1021 22.21 7.27 1.53
CA ARG A 1021 22.32 6.12 0.60
C ARG A 1021 21.70 6.26 -0.81
N HIS A 1022 21.01 7.37 -1.08
CA HIS A 1022 20.36 7.68 -2.35
C HIS A 1022 20.86 9.00 -2.94
N SER A 1023 21.93 9.58 -2.37
CA SER A 1023 22.57 10.77 -2.89
C SER A 1023 23.18 10.51 -4.27
N HIS A 1024 23.53 11.58 -4.96
CA HIS A 1024 24.08 11.52 -6.30
C HIS A 1024 25.36 10.66 -6.33
N PRO A 1025 25.57 9.75 -7.31
CA PRO A 1025 26.76 8.89 -7.36
C PRO A 1025 28.09 9.65 -7.26
N LEU A 1026 28.18 10.80 -7.95
CA LEU A 1026 29.38 11.65 -7.93
C LEU A 1026 29.63 12.32 -6.58
N ALA A 1027 28.62 12.49 -5.73
CA ALA A 1027 28.82 12.99 -4.38
C ALA A 1027 29.69 12.03 -3.57
N PHE A 1028 29.52 10.72 -3.75
CA PHE A 1028 30.37 9.71 -3.11
C PHE A 1028 31.79 9.70 -3.69
N SER A 1029 31.93 9.93 -4.99
CA SER A 1029 33.24 10.07 -5.64
C SER A 1029 34.01 11.30 -5.12
N ILE A 1030 33.31 12.42 -4.89
CA ILE A 1030 33.87 13.63 -4.29
C ILE A 1030 34.39 13.34 -2.88
N LEU A 1031 33.60 12.65 -2.05
CA LEU A 1031 34.00 12.31 -0.69
C LEU A 1031 35.23 11.40 -0.66
N ASP A 1032 35.22 10.33 -1.45
CA ASP A 1032 36.36 9.40 -1.51
C ASP A 1032 37.64 10.13 -1.93
N LEU A 1033 37.55 11.00 -2.93
CA LEU A 1033 38.69 11.78 -3.39
C LEU A 1033 39.13 12.82 -2.36
N HIS A 1034 38.18 13.54 -1.76
CA HIS A 1034 38.44 14.49 -0.67
C HIS A 1034 39.16 13.81 0.50
N ASP A 1035 38.65 12.68 0.99
CA ASP A 1035 39.22 11.96 2.13
C ASP A 1035 40.64 11.43 1.80
N ARG A 1036 40.86 10.98 0.56
CA ARG A 1036 42.21 10.63 0.06
C ARG A 1036 43.16 11.83 0.03
N LEU A 1037 42.69 13.01 -0.40
CA LEU A 1037 43.50 14.22 -0.41
C LEU A 1037 43.83 14.69 1.00
N VAL A 1038 42.86 14.72 1.91
CA VAL A 1038 43.09 15.05 3.32
C VAL A 1038 44.12 14.10 3.95
N SER A 1039 44.06 12.80 3.64
CA SER A 1039 45.04 11.83 4.12
C SER A 1039 46.48 12.07 3.62
N LYS A 1040 46.62 12.81 2.50
CA LYS A 1040 47.91 13.22 1.93
C LYS A 1040 48.38 14.60 2.43
N GLY A 1041 47.65 15.23 3.36
CA GLY A 1041 48.00 16.52 3.95
C GLY A 1041 47.36 17.74 3.30
N PHE A 1042 46.42 17.57 2.36
CA PHE A 1042 45.68 18.70 1.77
C PHE A 1042 44.62 19.23 2.75
N SER A 1043 44.40 20.54 2.76
CA SER A 1043 43.28 21.17 3.49
C SER A 1043 42.32 21.77 2.46
N ILE A 1044 41.12 21.22 2.34
CA ILE A 1044 40.16 21.61 1.30
C ILE A 1044 38.87 22.12 1.92
N LEU A 1045 38.45 23.32 1.52
CA LEU A 1045 37.18 23.94 1.93
C LEU A 1045 36.26 24.10 0.72
N LEU A 1046 34.96 23.91 0.91
CA LEU A 1046 33.96 24.30 -0.08
C LEU A 1046 33.25 25.57 0.40
N CYS A 1047 33.08 26.55 -0.47
CA CYS A 1047 32.44 27.82 -0.16
C CYS A 1047 31.37 28.17 -1.21
N TRP A 1048 30.18 28.53 -0.75
CA TRP A 1048 29.14 29.05 -1.64
C TRP A 1048 29.42 30.51 -2.00
N VAL A 1049 29.23 30.88 -3.26
CA VAL A 1049 29.27 32.27 -3.73
C VAL A 1049 27.99 32.61 -4.51
N PRO A 1050 27.47 33.84 -4.43
CA PRO A 1050 26.34 34.26 -5.26
C PRO A 1050 26.74 34.37 -6.73
N SER A 1051 25.92 33.82 -7.64
CA SER A 1051 26.12 33.98 -9.09
C SER A 1051 25.73 35.37 -9.60
N HIS A 1052 26.42 35.84 -10.65
CA HIS A 1052 26.16 37.10 -11.39
C HIS A 1052 26.25 38.38 -10.56
N VAL A 1053 27.19 38.44 -9.62
CA VAL A 1053 27.45 39.64 -8.81
C VAL A 1053 28.81 40.29 -9.11
N GLY A 1054 29.53 39.83 -10.14
CA GLY A 1054 30.81 40.40 -10.55
C GLY A 1054 32.04 39.83 -9.84
N ILE A 1055 31.92 38.68 -9.16
CA ILE A 1055 33.08 37.96 -8.62
C ILE A 1055 33.87 37.39 -9.79
N SER A 1056 34.99 38.05 -10.14
CA SER A 1056 35.79 37.77 -11.35
C SER A 1056 36.02 36.27 -11.62
N GLY A 1057 36.47 35.51 -10.62
CA GLY A 1057 36.71 34.07 -10.79
C GLY A 1057 35.46 33.24 -11.11
N ASN A 1058 34.30 33.60 -10.54
CA ASN A 1058 33.02 32.94 -10.83
C ASN A 1058 32.50 33.30 -12.22
N GLU A 1059 32.61 34.58 -12.63
CA GLU A 1059 32.20 35.01 -13.97
C GLU A 1059 33.06 34.36 -15.06
N ILE A 1060 34.37 34.21 -14.83
CA ILE A 1060 35.26 33.46 -15.75
C ILE A 1060 34.82 32.00 -15.85
N ALA A 1061 34.47 31.35 -14.72
CA ALA A 1061 34.00 29.97 -14.73
C ALA A 1061 32.68 29.82 -15.52
N ASP A 1062 31.73 30.75 -15.36
CA ASP A 1062 30.46 30.76 -16.10
C ASP A 1062 30.65 30.93 -17.61
N ILE A 1063 31.50 31.88 -18.01
CA ILE A 1063 31.84 32.10 -19.43
C ILE A 1063 32.55 30.87 -20.00
N ALA A 1064 33.51 30.30 -19.28
CA ALA A 1064 34.26 29.12 -19.71
C ALA A 1064 33.36 27.88 -19.83
N ALA A 1065 32.40 27.70 -18.92
CA ALA A 1065 31.45 26.60 -18.95
C ALA A 1065 30.52 26.72 -20.17
N LYS A 1066 30.05 27.92 -20.52
CA LYS A 1066 29.22 28.17 -21.71
C LYS A 1066 29.95 27.92 -23.03
N ASN A 1067 31.25 28.22 -23.07
CA ASN A 1067 32.08 28.12 -24.27
C ASN A 1067 32.88 26.81 -24.39
N ALA A 1068 32.68 25.85 -23.48
CA ALA A 1068 33.42 24.60 -23.47
C ALA A 1068 33.26 23.83 -24.79
N SER A 1069 34.37 23.33 -25.34
CA SER A 1069 34.42 22.56 -26.60
C SER A 1069 35.05 21.17 -26.43
N ALA A 1070 35.93 20.99 -25.45
CA ALA A 1070 36.61 19.71 -25.19
C ALA A 1070 35.64 18.70 -24.57
N VAL A 1071 35.56 17.47 -25.10
CA VAL A 1071 34.68 16.42 -24.54
C VAL A 1071 35.44 15.66 -23.45
N LEU A 1072 34.90 15.60 -22.23
CA LEU A 1072 35.50 14.82 -21.14
C LEU A 1072 35.14 13.34 -21.26
N ASP A 1073 33.85 13.02 -21.11
CA ASP A 1073 33.31 11.68 -21.25
C ASP A 1073 31.81 11.71 -21.59
N ASN A 1074 31.31 10.58 -22.11
CA ASN A 1074 29.87 10.39 -22.38
C ASN A 1074 29.13 9.75 -21.18
N SER A 1075 29.72 9.80 -19.98
CA SER A 1075 29.12 9.16 -18.82
C SER A 1075 27.87 9.93 -18.36
N THR A 1076 26.84 9.22 -17.91
CA THR A 1076 25.57 9.83 -17.46
C THR A 1076 25.07 9.13 -16.20
N PRO A 1077 24.76 9.89 -15.12
CA PRO A 1077 24.14 9.33 -13.92
C PRO A 1077 22.78 8.69 -14.20
N LEU A 1078 22.39 7.68 -13.41
CA LEU A 1078 21.12 6.96 -13.60
C LEU A 1078 19.88 7.88 -13.60
N THR A 1079 19.87 8.92 -12.76
CA THR A 1079 18.76 9.87 -12.65
C THR A 1079 18.56 10.64 -13.95
N ASP A 1080 19.67 11.15 -14.49
CA ASP A 1080 19.71 11.92 -15.73
C ASP A 1080 19.36 11.03 -16.93
N PHE A 1081 19.90 9.81 -16.98
CA PHE A 1081 19.58 8.87 -18.06
C PHE A 1081 18.10 8.46 -18.06
N LYS A 1082 17.48 8.28 -16.88
CA LYS A 1082 16.02 8.05 -16.79
C LYS A 1082 15.22 9.24 -17.31
N HIS A 1083 15.66 10.47 -17.01
CA HIS A 1083 15.03 11.65 -17.56
C HIS A 1083 15.15 11.69 -19.08
N TYR A 1084 16.34 11.37 -19.61
CA TYR A 1084 16.59 11.29 -21.05
C TYR A 1084 15.74 10.22 -21.75
N ILE A 1085 15.58 9.03 -21.16
CA ILE A 1085 14.62 8.00 -21.64
C ILE A 1085 13.20 8.58 -21.73
N ASN A 1086 12.75 9.32 -20.72
CA ASN A 1086 11.41 9.91 -20.74
C ASN A 1086 11.27 10.97 -21.84
N LEU A 1087 12.30 11.79 -22.07
CA LEU A 1087 12.31 12.77 -23.16
C LEU A 1087 12.27 12.09 -24.54
N ALA A 1088 13.07 11.06 -24.77
CA ALA A 1088 13.08 10.31 -26.03
C ALA A 1088 11.72 9.63 -26.31
N LEU A 1089 11.12 9.01 -25.28
CA LEU A 1089 9.78 8.43 -25.39
C LEU A 1089 8.69 9.48 -25.58
N HIS A 1090 8.83 10.65 -24.95
CA HIS A 1090 7.92 11.78 -25.17
C HIS A 1090 8.03 12.31 -26.59
N SER A 1091 9.25 12.45 -27.13
CA SER A 1091 9.48 12.85 -28.53
C SER A 1091 8.88 11.83 -29.51
N ARG A 1092 9.03 10.53 -29.24
CA ARG A 1092 8.36 9.48 -30.03
C ARG A 1092 6.83 9.59 -29.97
N TRP A 1093 6.27 9.89 -28.81
CA TRP A 1093 4.85 10.10 -28.65
C TRP A 1093 4.37 11.37 -29.38
N GLU A 1094 5.12 12.46 -29.30
CA GLU A 1094 4.90 13.70 -30.05
C GLU A 1094 4.91 13.46 -31.57
N ASN A 1095 5.89 12.72 -32.08
CA ASN A 1095 5.97 12.36 -33.50
C ASN A 1095 4.79 11.49 -33.95
N HIS A 1096 4.39 10.51 -33.12
CA HIS A 1096 3.18 9.73 -33.37
C HIS A 1096 1.94 10.62 -33.39
N TRP A 1097 1.83 11.57 -32.47
CA TRP A 1097 0.73 12.53 -32.44
C TRP A 1097 0.73 13.47 -33.67
N ASN A 1098 1.91 13.91 -34.11
CA ASN A 1098 2.09 14.69 -35.33
C ASN A 1098 1.62 13.94 -36.58
N SER A 1099 1.72 12.60 -36.61
CA SER A 1099 1.20 11.78 -37.71
C SER A 1099 -0.34 11.70 -37.75
N GLN A 1100 -1.04 12.03 -36.64
CA GLN A 1100 -2.50 11.92 -36.54
C GLN A 1100 -3.23 13.11 -37.21
N SER A 1101 -2.93 13.40 -38.47
CA SER A 1101 -3.42 14.59 -39.19
C SER A 1101 -4.94 14.74 -39.19
N MET A 1102 -5.67 13.63 -39.31
CA MET A 1102 -7.15 13.59 -39.33
C MET A 1102 -7.79 13.67 -37.93
N ASN A 1103 -7.00 13.70 -36.85
CA ASN A 1103 -7.54 13.76 -35.49
C ASN A 1103 -8.01 15.18 -35.14
N LYS A 1104 -9.30 15.32 -34.83
CA LYS A 1104 -9.92 16.61 -34.50
C LYS A 1104 -9.20 17.35 -33.37
N LEU A 1105 -8.76 16.64 -32.33
CA LEU A 1105 -8.06 17.26 -31.20
C LEU A 1105 -6.69 17.82 -31.60
N ARG A 1106 -5.99 17.21 -32.57
CA ARG A 1106 -4.67 17.65 -33.02
C ARG A 1106 -4.70 19.05 -33.59
N SER A 1107 -5.77 19.41 -34.31
CA SER A 1107 -5.95 20.76 -34.86
C SER A 1107 -5.99 21.86 -33.80
N ILE A 1108 -6.41 21.51 -32.57
CA ILE A 1108 -6.53 22.43 -31.42
C ILE A 1108 -5.31 22.32 -30.51
N LYS A 1109 -4.77 21.10 -30.36
CA LYS A 1109 -3.68 20.74 -29.46
C LYS A 1109 -2.61 19.97 -30.24
N PRO A 1110 -1.75 20.68 -31.00
CA PRO A 1110 -0.71 20.03 -31.78
C PRO A 1110 0.41 19.46 -30.90
N VAL A 1111 0.65 20.05 -29.73
CA VAL A 1111 1.71 19.64 -28.80
C VAL A 1111 1.19 18.74 -27.68
N VAL A 1112 1.89 17.65 -27.38
CA VAL A 1112 1.60 16.76 -26.26
C VAL A 1112 2.07 17.40 -24.95
N GLU A 1113 1.23 18.24 -24.35
CA GLU A 1113 1.49 18.85 -23.05
C GLU A 1113 0.31 18.72 -22.07
N SER A 1114 0.55 18.95 -20.79
CA SER A 1114 -0.54 19.02 -19.81
C SER A 1114 -1.29 20.34 -19.94
N TRP A 1115 -2.61 20.27 -20.10
CA TRP A 1115 -3.49 21.45 -20.13
C TRP A 1115 -4.21 21.64 -18.79
N PRO A 1116 -4.49 22.89 -18.37
CA PRO A 1116 -5.23 23.15 -17.14
C PRO A 1116 -6.65 22.58 -17.24
N THR A 1117 -7.15 22.04 -16.13
CA THR A 1117 -8.53 21.52 -16.03
C THR A 1117 -9.45 22.57 -15.41
N LEU A 1118 -10.70 22.63 -15.85
CA LEU A 1118 -11.67 23.53 -15.23
C LEU A 1118 -12.11 23.00 -13.86
N ASN A 1119 -12.33 23.90 -12.90
CA ASN A 1119 -12.78 23.54 -11.55
C ASN A 1119 -14.18 22.92 -11.53
N ASN A 1120 -15.04 23.32 -12.47
CA ASN A 1120 -16.38 22.76 -12.63
C ASN A 1120 -16.34 21.51 -13.51
N ARG A 1121 -16.70 20.35 -12.94
CA ARG A 1121 -16.70 19.05 -13.64
C ARG A 1121 -17.52 19.02 -14.93
N LYS A 1122 -18.69 19.67 -14.93
CA LYS A 1122 -19.57 19.73 -16.12
C LYS A 1122 -18.93 20.54 -17.22
N ALA A 1123 -18.38 21.71 -16.88
CA ALA A 1123 -17.64 22.55 -17.82
C ALA A 1123 -16.42 21.81 -18.39
N ASP A 1124 -15.62 21.18 -17.55
CA ASP A 1124 -14.43 20.40 -17.92
C ASP A 1124 -14.79 19.26 -18.89
N THR A 1125 -15.88 18.54 -18.62
CA THR A 1125 -16.38 17.46 -19.50
C THR A 1125 -16.85 18.00 -20.84
N ILE A 1126 -17.59 19.12 -20.86
CA ILE A 1126 -18.08 19.76 -22.08
C ILE A 1126 -16.91 20.20 -22.95
N VAL A 1127 -15.93 20.89 -22.38
CA VAL A 1127 -14.73 21.34 -23.09
C VAL A 1127 -13.99 20.16 -23.71
N THR A 1128 -13.78 19.07 -22.97
CA THR A 1128 -13.13 17.88 -23.54
C THR A 1128 -13.92 17.25 -24.68
N ARG A 1129 -15.25 17.16 -24.55
CA ARG A 1129 -16.10 16.61 -25.62
C ARG A 1129 -16.04 17.46 -26.89
N LEU A 1130 -16.02 18.78 -26.73
CA LEU A 1130 -15.85 19.72 -27.84
C LEU A 1130 -14.45 19.59 -28.46
N ARG A 1131 -13.39 19.56 -27.64
CA ARG A 1131 -11.99 19.39 -28.08
C ARG A 1131 -11.75 18.09 -28.84
N VAL A 1132 -12.28 16.98 -28.34
CA VAL A 1132 -12.24 15.67 -29.03
C VAL A 1132 -13.16 15.66 -30.26
N GLY A 1133 -14.12 16.60 -30.34
CA GLY A 1133 -15.08 16.71 -31.43
C GLY A 1133 -16.19 15.67 -31.38
N HIS A 1134 -16.47 15.11 -30.19
CA HIS A 1134 -17.48 14.07 -29.95
C HIS A 1134 -18.51 14.58 -28.94
N THR A 1135 -19.71 14.92 -29.42
CA THR A 1135 -20.85 15.35 -28.58
C THR A 1135 -22.03 14.39 -28.73
N ARG A 1136 -23.00 14.43 -27.80
CA ARG A 1136 -24.20 13.60 -27.94
C ARG A 1136 -24.97 13.90 -29.22
N TYR A 1137 -25.04 15.17 -29.65
CA TYR A 1137 -25.67 15.55 -30.92
C TYR A 1137 -24.93 14.98 -32.12
N THR A 1138 -23.64 15.30 -32.26
CA THR A 1138 -22.84 14.96 -33.46
C THR A 1138 -22.60 13.46 -33.63
N HIS A 1139 -22.54 12.69 -32.53
CA HIS A 1139 -22.20 11.25 -32.56
C HIS A 1139 -23.35 10.33 -32.12
N ARG A 1140 -24.59 10.84 -32.04
CA ARG A 1140 -25.77 10.02 -31.72
C ARG A 1140 -25.92 8.85 -32.69
N HIS A 1141 -25.63 9.07 -33.96
CA HIS A 1141 -25.71 8.05 -35.01
C HIS A 1141 -24.82 6.83 -34.71
N LEU A 1142 -23.58 7.05 -34.25
CA LEU A 1142 -22.67 5.96 -33.85
C LEU A 1142 -23.01 5.35 -32.49
N LEU A 1143 -23.60 6.13 -31.58
CA LEU A 1143 -23.90 5.69 -30.22
C LEU A 1143 -25.24 4.95 -30.11
N MET A 1144 -26.21 5.26 -30.97
CA MET A 1144 -27.60 4.81 -30.90
C MET A 1144 -28.17 4.31 -32.24
N GLY A 1145 -27.38 4.25 -33.32
CA GLY A 1145 -27.85 3.79 -34.64
C GLY A 1145 -28.77 4.77 -35.37
N ALA A 1146 -28.81 6.05 -34.95
CA ALA A 1146 -29.60 7.10 -35.60
C ALA A 1146 -28.97 7.57 -36.93
N GLN A 1147 -29.67 8.39 -37.71
CA GLN A 1147 -29.05 9.11 -38.85
C GLN A 1147 -28.12 10.23 -38.37
N ALA A 1148 -27.12 10.58 -39.19
CA ALA A 1148 -26.21 11.68 -38.91
C ALA A 1148 -26.98 13.02 -38.94
N PRO A 1149 -26.81 13.90 -37.93
CA PRO A 1149 -27.48 15.20 -37.91
C PRO A 1149 -26.99 16.07 -39.08
N MET A 1150 -27.92 16.62 -39.86
CA MET A 1150 -27.64 17.53 -40.97
C MET A 1150 -28.01 18.97 -40.58
N CYS A 1151 -27.25 19.94 -41.07
CA CYS A 1151 -27.58 21.35 -40.95
C CYS A 1151 -28.73 21.66 -41.91
N THR A 1152 -29.86 22.17 -41.40
CA THR A 1152 -31.03 22.52 -42.22
C THR A 1152 -30.77 23.64 -43.21
N GLN A 1153 -29.78 24.50 -42.95
CA GLN A 1153 -29.46 25.65 -43.80
C GLN A 1153 -28.29 25.39 -44.76
N CYS A 1154 -27.29 24.60 -44.35
CA CYS A 1154 -26.09 24.34 -45.16
C CYS A 1154 -26.09 22.97 -45.84
N ASN A 1155 -27.05 22.10 -45.51
CA ASN A 1155 -27.14 20.72 -45.98
C ASN A 1155 -25.85 19.89 -45.83
N CYS A 1156 -25.06 20.18 -44.78
CA CYS A 1156 -23.83 19.47 -44.45
C CYS A 1156 -23.99 18.71 -43.11
N ILE A 1157 -23.14 17.71 -42.88
CA ILE A 1157 -23.14 16.96 -41.62
C ILE A 1157 -22.71 17.88 -40.47
N MET A 1158 -23.47 17.89 -39.39
CA MET A 1158 -23.19 18.71 -38.22
C MET A 1158 -21.93 18.23 -37.50
N SER A 1159 -20.93 19.12 -37.41
CA SER A 1159 -19.68 18.91 -36.68
C SER A 1159 -19.48 19.99 -35.60
N VAL A 1160 -18.56 19.77 -34.65
CA VAL A 1160 -18.24 20.80 -33.64
C VAL A 1160 -17.62 22.04 -34.29
N LEU A 1161 -16.77 21.85 -35.31
CA LEU A 1161 -16.22 22.93 -36.12
C LEU A 1161 -17.34 23.75 -36.77
N HIS A 1162 -18.28 23.07 -37.42
CA HIS A 1162 -19.39 23.72 -38.09
C HIS A 1162 -20.26 24.53 -37.12
N ILE A 1163 -20.60 23.95 -35.95
CA ILE A 1163 -21.44 24.61 -34.94
C ILE A 1163 -20.74 25.85 -34.36
N LEU A 1164 -19.46 25.73 -34.02
CA LEU A 1164 -18.75 26.78 -33.29
C LEU A 1164 -18.18 27.88 -34.19
N CYS A 1165 -17.84 27.57 -35.45
CA CYS A 1165 -17.05 28.47 -36.30
C CYS A 1165 -17.73 28.81 -37.64
N GLU A 1166 -18.44 27.88 -38.28
CA GLU A 1166 -18.80 28.03 -39.72
C GLU A 1166 -20.28 28.30 -39.97
N CYS A 1167 -21.19 27.75 -39.15
CA CYS A 1167 -22.62 27.72 -39.45
C CYS A 1167 -23.20 29.15 -39.50
N PRO A 1168 -23.79 29.59 -40.63
CA PRO A 1168 -24.38 30.93 -40.78
C PRO A 1168 -25.50 31.21 -39.77
N ASN A 1169 -26.27 30.18 -39.39
CA ASN A 1169 -27.38 30.30 -38.43
C ASN A 1169 -26.94 30.86 -37.06
N PHE A 1170 -25.68 30.64 -36.67
CA PHE A 1170 -25.16 31.11 -35.39
C PHE A 1170 -24.29 32.37 -35.49
N ASN A 1171 -24.22 33.01 -36.67
CA ASN A 1171 -23.28 34.11 -36.90
C ASN A 1171 -23.54 35.35 -36.02
N SER A 1172 -24.80 35.77 -35.89
CA SER A 1172 -25.20 36.90 -35.05
C SER A 1172 -24.86 36.66 -33.57
N LEU A 1173 -25.02 35.42 -33.10
CA LEU A 1173 -24.68 35.04 -31.73
C LEU A 1173 -23.16 34.93 -31.53
N ARG A 1174 -22.38 34.49 -32.53
CA ARG A 1174 -20.91 34.53 -32.47
C ARG A 1174 -20.40 35.96 -32.33
N LEU A 1175 -20.89 36.89 -33.15
CA LEU A 1175 -20.56 38.31 -33.03
C LEU A 1175 -20.88 38.85 -31.63
N ARG A 1176 -22.05 38.52 -31.09
CA ARG A 1176 -22.46 38.98 -29.76
C ARG A 1176 -21.55 38.48 -28.63
N TYR A 1177 -21.13 37.21 -28.66
CA TYR A 1177 -20.38 36.60 -27.55
C TYR A 1177 -18.87 36.66 -27.70
N PHE A 1178 -18.37 36.72 -28.94
CA PHE A 1178 -16.95 36.61 -29.24
C PHE A 1178 -16.39 37.82 -30.02
N GLN A 1179 -17.24 38.77 -30.41
CA GLN A 1179 -16.84 40.02 -31.09
C GLN A 1179 -16.07 39.83 -32.42
N SER A 1180 -16.17 38.64 -33.04
CA SER A 1180 -15.53 38.33 -34.32
C SER A 1180 -16.40 37.40 -35.18
N ASN A 1181 -16.33 37.59 -36.50
CA ASN A 1181 -16.95 36.72 -37.52
C ASN A 1181 -16.03 35.56 -37.95
N ALA A 1182 -14.72 35.67 -37.72
CA ALA A 1182 -13.71 34.70 -38.13
C ALA A 1182 -13.00 34.17 -36.88
N ILE A 1183 -13.54 33.10 -36.30
CA ILE A 1183 -13.05 32.50 -35.05
C ILE A 1183 -12.66 31.06 -35.32
N SER A 1184 -11.45 30.66 -34.90
CA SER A 1184 -11.00 29.29 -35.00
C SER A 1184 -11.41 28.44 -33.79
N LEU A 1185 -11.36 27.11 -33.94
CA LEU A 1185 -11.54 26.21 -32.79
C LEU A 1185 -10.44 26.40 -31.73
N THR A 1186 -9.24 26.80 -32.13
CA THR A 1186 -8.12 27.02 -31.22
C THR A 1186 -8.38 28.24 -30.33
N ASP A 1187 -8.98 29.29 -30.86
CA ASP A 1187 -9.36 30.49 -30.08
C ASP A 1187 -10.44 30.16 -29.03
N LEU A 1188 -11.36 29.24 -29.36
CA LEU A 1188 -12.46 28.87 -28.47
C LEU A 1188 -12.10 27.76 -27.47
N LEU A 1189 -11.34 26.76 -27.90
CA LEU A 1189 -11.12 25.49 -27.19
C LEU A 1189 -9.65 25.23 -26.85
N GLY A 1190 -8.74 26.16 -27.13
CA GLY A 1190 -7.31 26.07 -26.86
C GLY A 1190 -6.98 25.88 -25.38
N LYS A 1191 -5.69 26.01 -25.01
CA LYS A 1191 -5.17 25.73 -23.65
C LYS A 1191 -6.05 26.37 -22.56
N THR A 1192 -6.45 27.61 -22.76
CA THR A 1192 -7.48 28.32 -21.99
C THR A 1192 -8.73 28.54 -22.86
N PRO A 1193 -9.84 27.84 -22.61
CA PRO A 1193 -11.08 28.04 -23.37
C PRO A 1193 -11.64 29.46 -23.23
N HIS A 1194 -12.29 29.97 -24.27
CA HIS A 1194 -12.87 31.31 -24.26
C HIS A 1194 -13.91 31.50 -23.15
N VAL A 1195 -13.87 32.62 -22.44
CA VAL A 1195 -14.72 32.89 -21.25
C VAL A 1195 -16.21 32.84 -21.56
N HIS A 1196 -16.60 33.26 -22.78
CA HIS A 1196 -18.00 33.26 -23.24
C HIS A 1196 -18.44 31.98 -23.96
N LEU A 1197 -17.61 30.93 -24.04
CA LEU A 1197 -17.95 29.67 -24.71
C LEU A 1197 -19.21 29.03 -24.12
N LEU A 1198 -19.26 28.84 -22.79
CA LEU A 1198 -20.41 28.17 -22.16
C LEU A 1198 -21.70 29.00 -22.22
N PRO A 1199 -21.69 30.34 -22.01
CA PRO A 1199 -22.83 31.20 -22.31
C PRO A 1199 -23.33 31.08 -23.76
N PHE A 1200 -22.45 31.12 -24.74
CA PHE A 1200 -22.79 30.94 -26.16
C PHE A 1200 -23.47 29.58 -26.41
N LEU A 1201 -22.90 28.49 -25.88
CA LEU A 1201 -23.49 27.16 -26.01
C LEU A 1201 -24.91 27.05 -25.44
N LYS A 1202 -25.22 27.84 -24.41
CA LYS A 1202 -26.57 27.90 -23.82
C LYS A 1202 -27.53 28.68 -24.71
N SER A 1203 -27.10 29.80 -25.29
CA SER A 1203 -27.96 30.64 -26.15
C SER A 1203 -28.35 29.94 -27.45
N ILE A 1204 -27.48 29.11 -28.02
CA ILE A 1204 -27.80 28.28 -29.19
C ILE A 1204 -28.50 26.95 -28.86
N GLY A 1205 -28.83 26.69 -27.59
CA GLY A 1205 -29.48 25.45 -27.17
C GLY A 1205 -28.61 24.18 -27.26
N PHE A 1206 -27.30 24.31 -27.53
CA PHE A 1206 -26.40 23.17 -27.73
C PHE A 1206 -25.81 22.61 -26.43
N TYR A 1207 -25.75 23.40 -25.36
CA TYR A 1207 -25.19 23.01 -24.06
C TYR A 1207 -25.72 21.68 -23.47
N PRO A 1208 -27.04 21.36 -23.48
CA PRO A 1208 -27.55 20.07 -22.99
C PRO A 1208 -27.29 18.90 -23.94
N LEU A 1209 -26.88 19.17 -25.19
CA LEU A 1209 -26.63 18.19 -26.25
C LEU A 1209 -25.15 17.75 -26.35
N ILE A 1210 -24.31 18.21 -25.41
CA ILE A 1210 -22.89 17.84 -25.28
C ILE A 1210 -22.75 16.81 -24.17
#